data_AF-A0A9D7Z861-F1
#
_entry.id   AF-A0A9D7Z861-F1
#
_cell.length_a   1.000
_cell.length_b   1.000
_cell.length_c   1.000
_cell.angle_alpha   90.00
_cell.angle_beta   90.00
_cell.angle_gamma   90.00
#
_symmetry.space_group_name_H-M   'P 1'
#
loop_
_entity.id
_entity.type
_entity.pdbx_description
1 polymer ?
#
loop_
_entity_poly.entity_id
_entity_poly.type
_entity_poly.pdbx_seq_one_letter_code
_entity_poly.pdbx_strand_id
1 'polypeptide(L)'
;MNMHHKLNYTVTHSFDGLDISDAERRRLLDIASWNGHVPTFTRRGRGAWEQLHEPVALKSDPSVTFHAAKLKGVGLWNPILPGDAEYSNKLHDDASNDPVPPLTDLLEYLVTYPHFGISSEGEYKYAYSSPSPIGGIVHERAHREFWSSQRLIEHGVPSIAPLAVIEYDETLRFQGQPMGAVITLSPGSASYRISEILFGAGLTRGTDPAFDVHYDGIRESLGIEGDPDDERVRLKVIQALAREAGKLLHDFSLTEMYRYSGDWGNFVYSVESKQLFLIDLDSVQDINHLPGPAKAMQAWRDLVSAIYRMVGKIGYPTALDKYTLENLMEFDPITAKISGYFPDIPEEEIRPLSRRLWGYFIPHLFLLKKHREASATTGMATGAKSYKMDHDLFYILAMTTLRRCLPARGWAKVPACDHRGRHVGEGGAVPRRALRVFRLSDAPAGSLRRRIDRTDRTAGGHHADHRSPASGRGSCPAHQRDCGELRRGVDDAWRTDGREQPDRQHAEGLRCEAGRPGRVYLDKSIASLASLIGIMKADAVCVPLDPTGPVARMAFIVADCGVRVLITSGNKQGRLETLLADGGELDTVVVVGDRPLDLADTSVRIVSAAQLAQASGTAPPRHALEGISPISSTRRARPGVPRA
;
A
#
# COMPACT_ATOMS: atom_id res chain seq x y z
N MET A 1 -1.58 -6.09 41.36
CA MET A 1 -0.75 -4.89 41.11
C MET A 1 -1.68 -3.82 40.56
N ASN A 2 -1.59 -2.59 41.06
CA ASN A 2 -2.68 -1.60 41.19
C ASN A 2 -3.49 -1.27 39.92
N MET A 3 -4.73 -1.77 39.83
CA MET A 3 -5.73 -1.44 38.80
C MET A 3 -6.33 -0.02 38.89
N HIS A 4 -5.76 0.88 39.70
CA HIS A 4 -6.34 2.20 39.99
C HIS A 4 -5.30 3.32 40.16
N HIS A 5 -4.10 3.17 39.59
CA HIS A 5 -3.10 4.24 39.70
C HIS A 5 -3.49 5.39 38.78
N LYS A 6 -4.05 6.44 39.38
CA LYS A 6 -4.30 7.72 38.71
C LYS A 6 -3.01 8.17 38.03
N LEU A 7 -3.09 8.42 36.73
CA LEU A 7 -2.01 9.00 35.96
C LEU A 7 -2.09 10.52 36.11
N ASN A 8 -1.02 11.15 36.59
CA ASN A 8 -0.98 12.61 36.55
C ASN A 8 -0.73 13.07 35.12
N TYR A 9 -1.35 14.18 34.77
CA TYR A 9 -1.27 14.71 33.42
C TYR A 9 -1.41 16.22 33.41
N THR A 10 -0.98 16.83 32.31
CA THR A 10 -1.31 18.21 31.94
C THR A 10 -2.05 18.19 30.60
N VAL A 11 -3.15 18.93 30.48
CA VAL A 11 -3.79 19.16 29.18
C VAL A 11 -2.93 20.14 28.41
N THR A 12 -2.39 19.71 27.27
CA THR A 12 -1.51 20.55 26.45
C THR A 12 -2.26 21.21 25.31
N HIS A 13 -3.32 20.58 24.81
CA HIS A 13 -4.16 21.09 23.73
C HIS A 13 -5.62 20.77 24.01
N SER A 14 -6.52 21.70 23.70
CA SER A 14 -7.97 21.53 23.78
C SER A 14 -8.60 22.11 22.51
N PHE A 15 -9.66 21.45 22.04
CA PHE A 15 -10.45 21.95 20.93
C PHE A 15 -11.79 22.49 21.44
N ASP A 16 -12.05 23.76 21.15
CA ASP A 16 -13.24 24.48 21.62
C ASP A 16 -14.37 24.50 20.58
N GLY A 17 -14.15 23.90 19.40
CA GLY A 17 -15.11 23.82 18.30
C GLY A 17 -16.24 22.81 18.50
N LEU A 18 -16.34 22.17 19.67
CA LEU A 18 -17.36 21.18 20.02
C LEU A 18 -18.37 21.73 21.02
N ASP A 19 -19.65 21.43 20.80
CA ASP A 19 -20.72 21.68 21.76
C ASP A 19 -20.83 20.49 22.74
N ILE A 20 -19.86 20.42 23.65
CA ILE A 20 -19.75 19.37 24.67
C ILE A 20 -19.89 19.97 26.06
N SER A 21 -20.68 19.32 26.92
CA SER A 21 -20.85 19.75 28.30
C SER A 21 -19.55 19.58 29.12
N ASP A 22 -19.32 20.47 30.08
CA ASP A 22 -18.15 20.40 30.97
C ASP A 22 -18.09 19.08 31.76
N ALA A 23 -19.25 18.52 32.09
CA ALA A 23 -19.36 17.24 32.78
C ALA A 23 -18.84 16.09 31.91
N GLU A 24 -19.25 16.02 30.64
CA GLU A 24 -18.82 14.98 29.72
C GLU A 24 -17.33 15.14 29.35
N ARG A 25 -16.87 16.37 29.12
CA ARG A 25 -15.44 16.66 28.92
C ARG A 25 -14.60 16.19 30.11
N ARG A 26 -15.03 16.46 31.34
CA ARG A 26 -14.33 16.04 32.56
C ARG A 26 -14.30 14.52 32.68
N ARG A 27 -15.42 13.84 32.42
CA ARG A 27 -15.49 12.36 32.42
C ARG A 27 -14.47 11.74 31.48
N LEU A 28 -14.37 12.24 30.24
CA LEU A 28 -13.43 11.71 29.26
C LEU A 28 -11.96 11.91 29.68
N LEU A 29 -11.65 13.03 30.35
CA LEU A 29 -10.32 13.26 30.94
C LEU A 29 -10.04 12.35 32.14
N ASP A 30 -11.03 12.11 32.99
CA ASP A 30 -10.92 11.17 34.11
C ASP A 30 -10.67 9.74 33.61
N ILE A 31 -11.33 9.32 32.53
CA ILE A 31 -11.08 8.04 31.87
C ILE A 31 -9.65 8.00 31.30
N ALA A 32 -9.24 9.02 30.56
CA ALA A 32 -7.91 9.07 29.95
C ALA A 32 -6.76 8.96 30.98
N SER A 33 -7.01 9.45 32.20
CA SER A 33 -6.04 9.50 33.29
C SER A 33 -6.22 8.40 34.34
N TRP A 34 -7.10 7.43 34.12
CA TRP A 34 -7.43 6.38 35.10
C TRP A 34 -7.88 6.94 36.46
N ASN A 35 -8.49 8.14 36.48
CA ASN A 35 -8.96 8.81 37.67
C ASN A 35 -10.37 8.33 38.04
N GLY A 36 -10.44 7.25 38.82
CA GLY A 36 -11.71 6.66 39.26
C GLY A 36 -12.46 5.89 38.18
N HIS A 37 -11.94 5.84 36.95
CA HIS A 37 -12.53 5.14 35.81
C HIS A 37 -11.46 4.36 35.06
N VAL A 38 -11.78 3.13 34.64
CA VAL A 38 -10.92 2.32 33.77
C VAL A 38 -11.40 2.50 32.33
N PRO A 39 -10.53 2.80 31.35
CA PRO A 39 -10.93 2.88 29.95
C PRO A 39 -11.55 1.59 29.43
N THR A 40 -12.63 1.73 28.68
CA THR A 40 -13.35 0.62 28.06
C THR A 40 -12.71 0.26 26.73
N PHE A 41 -12.33 -1.00 26.55
CA PHE A 41 -11.80 -1.51 25.30
C PHE A 41 -12.82 -2.44 24.64
N THR A 42 -13.32 -2.08 23.46
CA THR A 42 -14.28 -2.92 22.73
C THR A 42 -13.63 -4.07 21.95
N ARG A 43 -12.31 -4.02 21.77
CA ARG A 43 -11.52 -5.01 21.01
C ARG A 43 -10.14 -5.15 21.67
N ARG A 44 -9.52 -6.33 21.57
CA ARG A 44 -8.11 -6.53 21.91
C ARG A 44 -7.28 -5.43 21.22
N GLY A 45 -6.54 -4.64 21.98
CA GLY A 45 -5.88 -3.48 21.40
C GLY A 45 -5.40 -2.43 22.40
N ARG A 46 -4.96 -1.30 21.84
CA ARG A 46 -4.33 -0.17 22.55
C ARG A 46 -5.16 1.12 22.50
N GLY A 47 -6.42 1.00 22.08
CA GLY A 47 -7.33 2.13 21.94
C GLY A 47 -8.62 1.83 22.69
N ALA A 48 -8.99 2.73 23.59
CA ALA A 48 -10.27 2.66 24.28
C ALA A 48 -11.36 3.33 23.45
N TRP A 49 -12.59 2.92 23.68
CA TRP A 49 -13.79 3.38 23.00
C TRP A 49 -14.91 3.58 24.02
N GLU A 50 -15.27 4.84 24.23
CA GLU A 50 -16.26 5.26 25.21
C GLU A 50 -17.50 5.80 24.50
N GLN A 51 -18.68 5.30 24.85
CA GLN A 51 -19.92 5.94 24.38
C GLN A 51 -20.06 7.31 25.03
N LEU A 52 -20.51 8.30 24.26
CA LEU A 52 -20.90 9.59 24.82
C LEU A 52 -22.27 9.46 25.49
N HIS A 53 -22.49 10.18 26.58
CA HIS A 53 -23.80 10.19 27.25
C HIS A 53 -24.89 10.88 26.41
N GLU A 54 -24.49 11.87 25.62
CA GLU A 54 -25.33 12.59 24.69
C GLU A 54 -24.53 12.88 23.40
N PRO A 55 -25.18 12.94 22.22
CA PRO A 55 -24.48 13.31 21.00
C PRO A 55 -23.84 14.70 21.12
N VAL A 56 -22.59 14.83 20.70
CA VAL A 56 -21.85 16.09 20.69
C VAL A 56 -21.84 16.64 19.26
N ALA A 57 -22.25 17.88 19.08
CA ALA A 57 -22.27 18.53 17.77
C ALA A 57 -21.02 19.39 17.53
N LEU A 58 -20.63 19.53 16.26
CA LEU A 58 -19.64 20.52 15.85
C LEU A 58 -20.27 21.92 15.84
N LYS A 59 -19.62 22.91 16.48
CA LYS A 59 -20.16 24.28 16.56
C LYS A 59 -20.27 24.97 15.20
N SER A 60 -19.34 24.69 14.29
CA SER A 60 -19.35 25.28 12.93
C SER A 60 -20.39 24.64 12.01
N ASP A 61 -20.82 23.42 12.31
CA ASP A 61 -21.85 22.70 11.57
C ASP A 61 -22.59 21.73 12.50
N PRO A 62 -23.70 22.15 13.13
CA PRO A 62 -24.45 21.32 14.06
C PRO A 62 -25.07 20.06 13.45
N SER A 63 -25.08 19.92 12.12
CA SER A 63 -25.53 18.68 11.46
C SER A 63 -24.52 17.54 11.58
N VAL A 64 -23.26 17.86 11.93
CA VAL A 64 -22.20 16.88 12.19
C VAL A 64 -22.18 16.56 13.68
N THR A 65 -22.68 15.37 14.01
CA THR A 65 -22.79 14.86 15.38
C THR A 65 -21.82 13.70 15.62
N PHE A 66 -21.36 13.59 16.86
CA PHE A 66 -20.47 12.53 17.34
C PHE A 66 -21.11 11.78 18.50
N HIS A 67 -20.90 10.48 18.56
CA HIS A 67 -21.62 9.57 19.47
C HIS A 67 -20.70 8.76 20.38
N ALA A 68 -19.40 8.71 20.08
CA ALA A 68 -18.41 8.01 20.88
C ALA A 68 -17.08 8.78 20.94
N ALA A 69 -16.28 8.53 21.96
CA ALA A 69 -14.91 8.99 22.08
C ALA A 69 -13.93 7.82 21.90
N LYS A 70 -12.95 7.98 21.00
CA LYS A 70 -11.79 7.11 20.86
C LYS A 70 -10.62 7.74 21.60
N LEU A 71 -10.04 6.98 22.52
CA LEU A 71 -8.87 7.39 23.29
C LEU A 71 -7.67 6.53 22.90
N LYS A 72 -6.57 7.17 22.50
CA LYS A 72 -5.30 6.49 22.20
C LYS A 72 -4.25 6.87 23.23
N GLY A 73 -3.39 5.93 23.59
CA GLY A 73 -2.33 6.16 24.58
C GLY A 73 -2.80 6.05 26.03
N VAL A 74 -3.94 5.39 26.25
CA VAL A 74 -4.55 5.26 27.59
C VAL A 74 -4.40 3.86 28.17
N GLY A 75 -3.80 2.91 27.45
CA GLY A 75 -3.56 1.57 27.98
C GLY A 75 -3.67 0.47 26.95
N LEU A 76 -3.56 -0.76 27.44
CA LEU A 76 -3.64 -1.99 26.67
C LEU A 76 -4.73 -2.89 27.26
N TRP A 77 -5.52 -3.52 26.40
CA TRP A 77 -6.33 -4.66 26.75
C TRP A 77 -5.99 -5.84 25.86
N ASN A 78 -5.53 -6.94 26.48
CA ASN A 78 -4.99 -8.11 25.79
C ASN A 78 -5.50 -9.43 26.40
N PRO A 79 -6.82 -9.68 26.39
CA PRO A 79 -7.40 -10.91 26.93
C PRO A 79 -7.01 -12.11 26.07
N ILE A 80 -7.05 -13.33 26.63
CA ILE A 80 -6.98 -14.56 25.84
C ILE A 80 -8.38 -14.87 25.30
N LEU A 81 -8.54 -14.95 23.98
CA LEU A 81 -9.82 -15.21 23.33
C LEU A 81 -9.93 -16.69 22.91
N PRO A 82 -11.15 -17.24 22.84
CA PRO A 82 -11.37 -18.60 22.36
C PRO A 82 -10.78 -18.80 20.95
N GLY A 83 -9.89 -19.78 20.80
CA GLY A 83 -9.25 -20.10 19.51
C GLY A 83 -7.92 -19.38 19.24
N ASP A 84 -7.39 -18.58 20.18
CA ASP A 84 -6.01 -18.10 20.07
C ASP A 84 -5.03 -19.28 20.03
N ALA A 85 -4.15 -19.30 19.03
CA ALA A 85 -2.97 -20.14 19.07
C ALA A 85 -1.97 -19.57 20.08
N GLU A 86 -1.12 -20.43 20.67
CA GLU A 86 -0.14 -20.11 21.72
C GLU A 86 0.82 -18.94 21.35
N TYR A 87 0.89 -18.53 20.07
CA TYR A 87 1.76 -17.50 19.52
C TYR A 87 1.10 -16.47 18.56
N SER A 88 -0.23 -16.44 18.40
CA SER A 88 -0.86 -15.50 17.45
C SER A 88 -1.29 -14.18 18.12
N ASN A 89 -0.85 -13.04 17.57
CA ASN A 89 -1.34 -11.69 17.91
C ASN A 89 -1.10 -11.21 19.36
N LYS A 90 -0.04 -11.65 20.02
CA LYS A 90 0.37 -11.11 21.34
C LYS A 90 0.85 -9.67 21.18
N LEU A 91 0.11 -8.71 21.75
CA LEU A 91 0.54 -7.31 21.86
C LEU A 91 1.57 -7.11 22.99
N HIS A 92 1.59 -8.03 23.93
CA HIS A 92 2.49 -8.14 25.07
C HIS A 92 2.54 -9.62 25.49
N ASP A 93 3.65 -10.07 26.08
CA ASP A 93 3.83 -11.46 26.49
C ASP A 93 2.86 -11.88 27.60
N ASP A 94 2.46 -10.93 28.45
CA ASP A 94 1.42 -11.13 29.45
C ASP A 94 0.03 -10.88 28.83
N ALA A 95 -0.71 -11.96 28.61
CA ALA A 95 -2.13 -11.88 28.30
C ALA A 95 -2.94 -11.71 29.60
N SER A 96 -3.83 -10.72 29.63
CA SER A 96 -4.63 -10.35 30.80
C SER A 96 -6.04 -9.97 30.38
N ASN A 97 -7.03 -10.46 31.13
CA ASN A 97 -8.42 -10.05 30.97
C ASN A 97 -8.69 -8.65 31.55
N ASP A 98 -7.83 -8.18 32.45
CA ASP A 98 -7.89 -6.84 33.01
C ASP A 98 -7.06 -5.87 32.14
N PRO A 99 -7.64 -4.72 31.73
CA PRO A 99 -6.88 -3.67 31.08
C PRO A 99 -5.75 -3.15 31.98
N VAL A 100 -4.66 -2.72 31.36
CA VAL A 100 -3.51 -2.12 32.05
C VAL A 100 -3.22 -0.71 31.52
N PRO A 101 -2.71 0.21 32.37
CA PRO A 101 -2.24 1.52 31.92
C PRO A 101 -1.12 1.44 30.87
N PRO A 102 -0.79 2.55 30.20
CA PRO A 102 0.32 2.61 29.25
C PRO A 102 1.64 2.16 29.87
N LEU A 103 2.41 1.40 29.10
CA LEU A 103 3.73 0.91 29.49
C LEU A 103 4.82 1.60 28.66
N THR A 104 6.03 1.67 29.20
CA THR A 104 7.21 2.23 28.51
C THR A 104 7.96 1.20 27.67
N ASP A 105 7.54 -0.06 27.70
CA ASP A 105 8.14 -1.16 26.95
C ASP A 105 7.96 -0.99 25.44
N LEU A 106 8.94 -1.46 24.68
CA LEU A 106 8.95 -1.41 23.23
C LEU A 106 7.92 -2.38 22.64
N LEU A 107 7.03 -1.89 21.78
CA LEU A 107 6.20 -2.75 20.95
C LEU A 107 6.98 -3.24 19.72
N GLU A 108 7.61 -4.41 19.84
CA GLU A 108 8.56 -4.94 18.86
C GLU A 108 7.94 -5.25 17.49
N TYR A 109 6.67 -5.68 17.43
CA TYR A 109 6.01 -6.12 16.18
C TYR A 109 5.88 -5.00 15.13
N LEU A 110 5.83 -3.73 15.54
CA LEU A 110 5.62 -2.61 14.61
C LEU A 110 6.89 -2.14 13.90
N VAL A 111 8.08 -2.50 14.38
CA VAL A 111 9.35 -1.91 13.93
C VAL A 111 9.96 -2.65 12.72
N THR A 112 9.48 -3.86 12.41
CA THR A 112 10.22 -4.81 11.57
C THR A 112 9.86 -4.80 10.08
N TYR A 113 8.80 -4.11 9.66
CA TYR A 113 8.35 -4.14 8.26
C TYR A 113 8.63 -2.82 7.52
N PRO A 114 9.55 -2.81 6.53
CA PRO A 114 9.73 -1.65 5.67
C PRO A 114 8.48 -1.41 4.82
N HIS A 115 8.23 -0.15 4.50
CA HIS A 115 7.19 0.29 3.57
C HIS A 115 7.76 1.29 2.55
N PHE A 116 6.94 1.59 1.54
CA PHE A 116 7.29 2.40 0.39
C PHE A 116 7.43 3.85 0.85
N GLY A 117 8.63 4.38 0.69
CA GLY A 117 8.99 5.74 1.02
C GLY A 117 9.43 6.51 -0.21
N ILE A 118 9.25 7.82 -0.15
CA ILE A 118 9.80 8.78 -1.11
C ILE A 118 10.66 9.76 -0.31
N SER A 119 11.89 10.01 -0.76
CA SER A 119 12.82 10.97 -0.14
C SER A 119 12.42 12.42 -0.44
N SER A 120 13.09 13.38 0.19
CA SER A 120 12.96 14.80 -0.14
C SER A 120 13.32 15.06 -1.60
N GLU A 121 14.31 14.36 -2.13
CA GLU A 121 14.77 14.46 -3.51
C GLU A 121 13.81 13.78 -4.50
N GLY A 122 12.78 13.11 -3.98
CA GLY A 122 11.80 12.40 -4.79
C GLY A 122 12.20 10.98 -5.16
N GLU A 123 13.23 10.43 -4.51
CA GLU A 123 13.75 9.10 -4.78
C GLU A 123 13.02 8.04 -3.96
N TYR A 124 12.96 6.81 -4.49
CA TYR A 124 12.45 5.66 -3.76
C TYR A 124 13.35 5.32 -2.56
N LYS A 125 12.75 5.06 -1.41
CA LYS A 125 13.46 4.57 -0.22
C LYS A 125 12.60 3.61 0.59
N TYR A 126 13.26 2.72 1.35
CA TYR A 126 12.57 2.01 2.42
C TYR A 126 12.32 2.96 3.59
N ALA A 127 11.07 2.97 4.07
CA ALA A 127 10.66 3.67 5.26
C ALA A 127 10.27 2.67 6.35
N TYR A 128 10.55 3.00 7.61
CA TYR A 128 10.21 2.16 8.76
C TYR A 128 9.29 2.94 9.69
N SER A 129 8.36 2.24 10.33
CA SER A 129 7.52 2.83 11.38
C SER A 129 8.38 3.18 12.57
N SER A 130 8.16 4.33 13.21
CA SER A 130 8.89 4.63 14.44
C SER A 130 8.45 3.67 15.56
N PRO A 131 9.36 3.29 16.45
CA PRO A 131 9.06 2.57 17.68
C PRO A 131 7.87 3.16 18.43
N SER A 132 7.12 2.33 19.13
CA SER A 132 5.96 2.78 19.90
C SER A 132 5.90 2.04 21.24
N PRO A 133 5.46 2.70 22.31
CA PRO A 133 5.23 2.04 23.59
C PRO A 133 4.04 1.07 23.53
N ILE A 134 4.03 0.11 24.44
CA ILE A 134 2.91 -0.82 24.64
C ILE A 134 1.77 -0.09 25.37
N GLY A 135 0.55 -0.13 24.81
CA GLY A 135 -0.61 0.60 25.35
C GLY A 135 -0.53 2.13 25.33
N GLY A 136 0.66 2.69 25.07
CA GLY A 136 0.93 4.13 25.05
C GLY A 136 1.13 4.71 23.65
N ILE A 137 1.30 6.03 23.63
CA ILE A 137 1.76 6.79 22.46
C ILE A 137 2.69 7.92 22.95
N VAL A 138 3.68 8.29 22.14
CA VAL A 138 4.47 9.50 22.40
C VAL A 138 3.59 10.74 22.19
N HIS A 139 3.76 11.75 23.04
CA HIS A 139 2.95 12.96 23.04
C HIS A 139 2.93 13.66 21.68
N GLU A 140 4.06 13.72 20.97
CA GLU A 140 4.14 14.31 19.63
C GLU A 140 3.16 13.65 18.63
N ARG A 141 2.97 12.33 18.72
CA ARG A 141 2.01 11.61 17.86
C ARG A 141 0.56 11.84 18.30
N ALA A 142 0.31 11.96 19.60
CA ALA A 142 -1.02 12.35 20.11
C ALA A 142 -1.40 13.76 19.61
N HIS A 143 -0.46 14.71 19.70
CA HIS A 143 -0.60 16.06 19.15
C HIS A 143 -0.85 16.05 17.64
N ARG A 144 -0.15 15.20 16.89
CA ARG A 144 -0.33 15.08 15.45
C ARG A 144 -1.75 14.65 15.05
N GLU A 145 -2.34 13.67 15.73
CA GLU A 145 -3.74 13.28 15.47
C GLU A 145 -4.74 14.38 15.81
N PHE A 146 -4.50 15.11 16.91
CA PHE A 146 -5.29 16.28 17.29
C PHE A 146 -5.22 17.37 16.21
N TRP A 147 -4.01 17.77 15.83
CA TRP A 147 -3.80 18.83 14.85
C TRP A 147 -4.33 18.45 13.46
N SER A 148 -4.11 17.21 13.02
CA SER A 148 -4.60 16.73 11.73
C SER A 148 -6.12 16.69 11.67
N SER A 149 -6.79 16.22 12.73
CA SER A 149 -8.27 16.23 12.77
C SER A 149 -8.84 17.64 12.86
N GLN A 150 -8.22 18.54 13.61
CA GLN A 150 -8.61 19.95 13.66
C GLN A 150 -8.51 20.59 12.27
N ARG A 151 -7.37 20.40 11.58
CA ARG A 151 -7.15 20.96 10.25
C ARG A 151 -8.18 20.46 9.24
N LEU A 152 -8.53 19.17 9.28
CA LEU A 152 -9.55 18.60 8.39
C LEU A 152 -10.92 19.24 8.62
N ILE A 153 -11.33 19.39 9.89
CA ILE A 153 -12.58 20.05 10.25
C ILE A 153 -12.62 21.51 9.76
N GLU A 154 -11.54 22.26 9.95
CA GLU A 154 -11.45 23.65 9.49
C GLU A 154 -11.56 23.79 7.96
N HIS A 155 -11.18 22.75 7.22
CA HIS A 155 -11.31 22.69 5.75
C HIS A 155 -12.60 22.00 5.29
N GLY A 156 -13.50 21.64 6.21
CA GLY A 156 -14.75 20.95 5.88
C GLY A 156 -14.57 19.52 5.36
N VAL A 157 -13.44 18.87 5.69
CA VAL A 157 -13.19 17.47 5.31
C VAL A 157 -13.67 16.55 6.44
N PRO A 158 -14.61 15.62 6.17
CA PRO A 158 -15.13 14.71 7.19
C PRO A 158 -14.03 13.87 7.88
N SER A 159 -13.86 14.07 9.18
CA SER A 159 -12.96 13.30 10.04
C SER A 159 -13.49 13.16 11.47
N ILE A 160 -12.83 12.34 12.28
CA ILE A 160 -12.96 12.45 13.75
C ILE A 160 -12.74 13.89 14.21
N ALA A 161 -13.35 14.28 15.32
CA ALA A 161 -13.11 15.59 15.93
C ALA A 161 -12.12 15.49 17.09
N PRO A 162 -11.13 16.39 17.20
CA PRO A 162 -10.28 16.42 18.37
C PRO A 162 -11.07 16.94 19.58
N LEU A 163 -10.79 16.41 20.77
CA LEU A 163 -11.27 17.00 22.03
C LEU A 163 -10.11 17.61 22.82
N ALA A 164 -9.09 16.80 23.09
CA ALA A 164 -7.94 17.19 23.90
C ALA A 164 -6.71 16.29 23.66
N VAL A 165 -5.54 16.84 23.96
CA VAL A 165 -4.27 16.10 24.13
C VAL A 165 -3.80 16.29 25.55
N ILE A 166 -3.40 15.19 26.18
CA ILE A 166 -2.78 15.19 27.50
C ILE A 166 -1.34 14.70 27.41
N GLU A 167 -0.48 15.31 28.22
CA GLU A 167 0.88 14.83 28.51
C GLU A 167 0.87 14.20 29.89
N TYR A 168 1.37 12.97 30.00
CA TYR A 168 1.55 12.34 31.31
C TYR A 168 2.80 12.92 32.00
N ASP A 169 2.88 12.73 33.32
CA ASP A 169 4.05 13.18 34.08
C ASP A 169 5.35 12.42 33.72
N GLU A 170 6.44 12.82 34.36
CA GLU A 170 7.79 12.29 34.13
C GLU A 170 7.93 10.76 34.28
N THR A 171 6.96 10.08 34.89
CA THR A 171 6.97 8.61 35.04
C THR A 171 6.69 7.88 33.73
N LEU A 172 6.04 8.53 32.76
CA LEU A 172 5.69 7.94 31.47
C LEU A 172 6.48 8.62 30.34
N ARG A 173 7.72 8.16 30.17
CA ARG A 173 8.58 8.53 29.04
C ARG A 173 9.00 7.30 28.25
N PHE A 174 8.90 7.40 26.92
CA PHE A 174 9.35 6.35 26.01
C PHE A 174 10.59 6.82 25.27
N GLN A 175 11.73 6.15 25.51
CA GLN A 175 13.03 6.52 24.93
C GLN A 175 13.39 8.01 25.16
N GLY A 176 13.06 8.52 26.36
CA GLY A 176 13.27 9.92 26.76
C GLY A 176 12.20 10.91 26.29
N GLN A 177 11.32 10.52 25.36
CA GLN A 177 10.22 11.36 24.87
C GLN A 177 9.01 11.30 25.82
N PRO A 178 8.31 12.43 26.07
CA PRO A 178 7.09 12.42 26.87
C PRO A 178 6.01 11.57 26.21
N MET A 179 5.31 10.77 27.00
CA MET A 179 4.12 10.05 26.55
C MET A 179 2.87 10.88 26.83
N GLY A 180 1.79 10.55 26.13
CA GLY A 180 0.52 11.24 26.32
C GLY A 180 -0.65 10.42 25.83
N ALA A 181 -1.81 11.07 25.75
CA ALA A 181 -2.98 10.52 25.10
C ALA A 181 -3.70 11.59 24.29
N VAL A 182 -4.45 11.13 23.28
CA VAL A 182 -5.35 11.97 22.48
C VAL A 182 -6.76 11.43 22.61
N ILE A 183 -7.70 12.34 22.82
CA ILE A 183 -9.13 12.06 22.86
C ILE A 183 -9.74 12.65 21.59
N THR A 184 -10.41 11.81 20.81
CA THR A 184 -11.10 12.19 19.57
C THR A 184 -12.52 11.66 19.57
N LEU A 185 -13.47 12.41 19.01
CA LEU A 185 -14.87 12.02 18.90
C LEU A 185 -15.15 11.39 17.52
N SER A 186 -15.99 10.36 17.52
CA SER A 186 -16.33 9.55 16.34
C SER A 186 -17.82 9.67 15.99
N PRO A 187 -18.16 9.75 14.69
CA PRO A 187 -19.52 10.04 14.23
C PRO A 187 -20.47 8.83 14.30
N GLY A 188 -19.97 7.65 14.67
CA GLY A 188 -20.77 6.46 14.90
C GLY A 188 -20.60 5.98 16.34
N SER A 189 -21.66 5.41 16.92
CA SER A 189 -21.59 4.75 18.23
C SER A 189 -20.80 3.44 18.17
N ALA A 190 -20.92 2.68 17.07
CA ALA A 190 -20.18 1.44 16.88
C ALA A 190 -18.73 1.69 16.41
N SER A 191 -17.80 0.85 16.87
CA SER A 191 -16.39 0.93 16.52
C SER A 191 -16.02 0.23 15.20
N TYR A 192 -17.03 -0.15 14.41
CA TYR A 192 -16.88 -0.86 13.15
C TYR A 192 -16.10 -0.04 12.12
N ARG A 193 -15.18 -0.72 11.44
CA ARG A 193 -14.40 -0.11 10.35
C ARG A 193 -14.93 -0.60 9.01
N ILE A 194 -14.83 0.26 8.01
CA ILE A 194 -15.38 -0.03 6.68
C ILE A 194 -14.69 -1.23 6.00
N SER A 195 -13.46 -1.55 6.39
CA SER A 195 -12.78 -2.76 5.94
C SER A 195 -13.52 -4.07 6.24
N GLU A 196 -14.38 -4.11 7.26
CA GLU A 196 -15.14 -5.33 7.63
C GLU A 196 -16.16 -5.73 6.56
N ILE A 197 -16.56 -4.80 5.69
CA ILE A 197 -17.41 -5.08 4.51
C ILE A 197 -16.66 -5.92 3.46
N LEU A 198 -15.32 -5.82 3.43
CA LEU A 198 -14.48 -6.45 2.41
C LEU A 198 -13.96 -7.84 2.80
N PHE A 199 -13.82 -8.15 4.09
CA PHE A 199 -13.21 -9.39 4.57
C PHE A 199 -13.60 -9.72 6.01
N GLY A 200 -13.36 -10.96 6.41
CA GLY A 200 -13.53 -11.43 7.79
C GLY A 200 -14.95 -11.87 8.09
N ALA A 201 -15.36 -11.73 9.37
CA ALA A 201 -16.67 -12.15 9.85
C ALA A 201 -17.82 -11.40 9.13
N GLY A 202 -17.60 -10.14 8.74
CA GLY A 202 -18.59 -9.31 8.05
C GLY A 202 -18.97 -9.76 6.63
N LEU A 203 -18.36 -10.83 6.11
CA LEU A 203 -18.74 -11.47 4.84
C LEU A 203 -19.73 -12.64 4.99
N THR A 204 -20.10 -13.00 6.21
CA THR A 204 -21.02 -14.10 6.48
C THR A 204 -22.03 -13.67 7.53
N ARG A 205 -23.27 -13.40 7.10
CA ARG A 205 -24.35 -12.98 7.98
C ARG A 205 -24.58 -14.00 9.11
N GLY A 206 -24.99 -13.49 10.27
CA GLY A 206 -25.16 -14.24 11.52
C GLY A 206 -23.88 -14.44 12.31
N THR A 207 -22.69 -14.22 11.71
CA THR A 207 -21.41 -14.34 12.44
C THR A 207 -21.20 -13.19 13.43
N ASP A 208 -21.58 -11.98 13.03
CA ASP A 208 -21.66 -10.80 13.89
C ASP A 208 -22.98 -10.06 13.61
N PRO A 209 -24.06 -10.38 14.34
CA PRO A 209 -25.37 -9.79 14.12
C PRO A 209 -25.39 -8.26 14.28
N ALA A 210 -24.50 -7.70 15.11
CA ALA A 210 -24.42 -6.25 15.29
C ALA A 210 -23.75 -5.59 14.07
N PHE A 211 -22.77 -6.25 13.46
CA PHE A 211 -22.21 -5.80 12.19
C PHE A 211 -23.22 -5.93 11.05
N ASP A 212 -24.03 -6.99 11.02
CA ASP A 212 -25.07 -7.15 9.99
C ASP A 212 -26.05 -5.98 9.99
N VAL A 213 -26.54 -5.57 11.17
CA VAL A 213 -27.38 -4.38 11.33
C VAL A 213 -26.67 -3.11 10.86
N HIS A 214 -25.38 -2.97 11.19
CA HIS A 214 -24.59 -1.84 10.75
C HIS A 214 -24.43 -1.80 9.21
N TYR A 215 -24.12 -2.95 8.60
CA TYR A 215 -23.98 -3.09 7.16
C TYR A 215 -25.30 -2.81 6.42
N ASP A 216 -26.43 -3.31 6.94
CA ASP A 216 -27.76 -3.04 6.38
C ASP A 216 -28.07 -1.55 6.42
N GLY A 217 -27.77 -0.87 7.54
CA GLY A 217 -27.91 0.58 7.66
C GLY A 217 -27.05 1.37 6.65
N ILE A 218 -25.81 0.93 6.40
CA ILE A 218 -24.96 1.52 5.34
C ILE A 218 -25.61 1.32 3.98
N ARG A 219 -26.00 0.09 3.64
CA ARG A 219 -26.62 -0.24 2.35
C ARG A 219 -27.88 0.59 2.10
N GLU A 220 -28.76 0.69 3.09
CA GLU A 220 -30.04 1.40 2.99
C GLU A 220 -29.85 2.91 2.90
N SER A 221 -28.93 3.48 3.68
CA SER A 221 -28.64 4.92 3.61
C SER A 221 -28.03 5.36 2.27
N LEU A 222 -27.30 4.45 1.61
CA LEU A 222 -26.82 4.62 0.23
C LEU A 222 -27.90 4.40 -0.84
N GLY A 223 -29.13 4.01 -0.44
CA GLY A 223 -30.25 3.75 -1.37
C GLY A 223 -30.07 2.48 -2.22
N ILE A 224 -29.28 1.51 -1.75
CA ILE A 224 -28.97 0.30 -2.50
C ILE A 224 -29.96 -0.81 -2.10
N GLU A 225 -30.92 -1.09 -2.98
CA GLU A 225 -31.90 -2.17 -2.78
C GLU A 225 -31.34 -3.55 -3.18
N GLY A 226 -31.93 -4.61 -2.61
CA GLY A 226 -31.62 -6.01 -2.91
C GLY A 226 -31.20 -6.81 -1.68
N ASP A 227 -30.99 -8.11 -1.87
CA ASP A 227 -30.53 -9.03 -0.83
C ASP A 227 -29.10 -8.69 -0.39
N PRO A 228 -28.83 -8.40 0.91
CA PRO A 228 -27.49 -8.10 1.40
C PRO A 228 -26.48 -9.25 1.27
N ASP A 229 -26.94 -10.49 1.05
CA ASP A 229 -26.08 -11.64 0.75
C ASP A 229 -25.77 -11.79 -0.75
N ASP A 230 -26.44 -11.04 -1.62
CA ASP A 230 -26.13 -11.00 -3.05
C ASP A 230 -24.79 -10.26 -3.28
N GLU A 231 -23.87 -10.94 -3.95
CA GLU A 231 -22.56 -10.41 -4.34
C GLU A 231 -22.65 -9.07 -5.05
N ARG A 232 -23.61 -8.90 -5.97
CA ARG A 232 -23.81 -7.68 -6.75
C ARG A 232 -24.28 -6.54 -5.89
N VAL A 233 -25.19 -6.80 -4.95
CA VAL A 233 -25.65 -5.79 -3.97
C VAL A 233 -24.49 -5.34 -3.11
N ARG A 234 -23.66 -6.27 -2.62
CA ARG A 234 -22.47 -5.94 -1.86
C ARG A 234 -21.43 -5.17 -2.67
N LEU A 235 -21.21 -5.52 -3.93
CA LEU A 235 -20.30 -4.80 -4.81
C LEU A 235 -20.78 -3.39 -5.15
N LYS A 236 -22.10 -3.13 -5.22
CA LYS A 236 -22.65 -1.77 -5.30
C LYS A 236 -22.29 -0.94 -4.07
N VAL A 237 -22.42 -1.51 -2.87
CA VAL A 237 -22.03 -0.83 -1.62
C VAL A 237 -20.53 -0.53 -1.63
N ILE A 238 -19.70 -1.52 -1.98
CA ILE A 238 -18.24 -1.34 -2.08
C ILE A 238 -17.91 -0.26 -3.12
N GLN A 239 -18.57 -0.25 -4.28
CA GLN A 239 -18.35 0.74 -5.33
C GLN A 239 -18.68 2.17 -4.85
N ALA A 240 -19.81 2.36 -4.16
CA ALA A 240 -20.22 3.64 -3.61
C ALA A 240 -19.20 4.15 -2.57
N LEU A 241 -18.85 3.31 -1.59
CA LEU A 241 -17.87 3.64 -0.56
C LEU A 241 -16.45 3.86 -1.14
N ALA A 242 -16.07 3.12 -2.18
CA ALA A 242 -14.80 3.30 -2.85
C ALA A 242 -14.69 4.69 -3.50
N ARG A 243 -15.77 5.14 -4.15
CA ARG A 243 -15.86 6.49 -4.74
C ARG A 243 -15.77 7.57 -3.67
N GLU A 244 -16.54 7.43 -2.61
CA GLU A 244 -16.50 8.39 -1.50
C GLU A 244 -15.14 8.45 -0.81
N ALA A 245 -14.50 7.29 -0.56
CA ALA A 245 -13.15 7.24 -0.02
C ALA A 245 -12.13 7.89 -0.98
N GLY A 246 -12.32 7.77 -2.30
CA GLY A 246 -11.52 8.47 -3.30
C GLY A 246 -11.64 10.00 -3.17
N LYS A 247 -12.87 10.50 -3.02
CA LYS A 247 -13.15 11.93 -2.80
C LYS A 247 -12.51 12.43 -1.51
N LEU A 248 -12.67 11.70 -0.40
CA LEU A 248 -12.05 12.08 0.88
C LEU A 248 -10.52 12.14 0.81
N LEU A 249 -9.88 11.22 0.08
CA LEU A 249 -8.43 11.26 -0.12
C LEU A 249 -7.98 12.45 -0.97
N HIS A 250 -8.80 12.85 -1.95
CA HIS A 250 -8.58 14.08 -2.70
C HIS A 250 -8.65 15.29 -1.79
N ASP A 251 -9.76 15.44 -1.07
CA ASP A 251 -9.99 16.57 -0.15
C ASP A 251 -8.92 16.63 0.95
N PHE A 252 -8.53 15.48 1.51
CA PHE A 252 -7.39 15.36 2.44
C PHE A 252 -6.09 15.89 1.85
N SER A 253 -5.81 15.57 0.58
CA SER A 253 -4.59 16.06 -0.09
C SER A 253 -4.64 17.58 -0.29
N LEU A 254 -5.83 18.18 -0.47
CA LEU A 254 -6.02 19.62 -0.59
C LEU A 254 -5.76 20.38 0.72
N THR A 255 -5.89 19.70 1.87
CA THR A 255 -5.53 20.31 3.17
C THR A 255 -4.02 20.34 3.41
N GLU A 256 -3.21 20.18 2.35
CA GLU A 256 -1.74 20.18 2.40
C GLU A 256 -1.15 19.16 3.38
N MET A 257 -1.80 18.01 3.52
CA MET A 257 -1.33 16.89 4.32
C MET A 257 -1.04 15.68 3.45
N TYR A 258 -0.16 14.80 3.93
CA TYR A 258 0.18 13.53 3.28
C TYR A 258 0.50 12.46 4.31
N ARG A 259 0.79 11.24 3.83
CA ARG A 259 1.09 10.06 4.68
C ARG A 259 -0.14 9.53 5.40
N TYR A 260 -1.29 9.71 4.77
CA TYR A 260 -2.49 9.03 5.18
C TYR A 260 -2.57 7.63 4.56
N SER A 261 -2.79 6.62 5.40
CA SER A 261 -3.04 5.27 4.94
C SER A 261 -4.51 5.15 4.55
N GLY A 262 -4.81 5.21 3.24
CA GLY A 262 -6.15 4.94 2.70
C GLY A 262 -6.60 3.48 2.78
N ASP A 263 -6.12 2.72 3.77
CA ASP A 263 -6.67 1.40 4.12
C ASP A 263 -8.12 1.57 4.58
N TRP A 264 -9.00 0.67 4.19
CA TRP A 264 -10.42 0.73 4.56
C TRP A 264 -10.65 0.65 6.07
N GLY A 265 -9.66 0.17 6.83
CA GLY A 265 -9.66 0.16 8.29
C GLY A 265 -9.58 1.56 8.90
N ASN A 266 -9.15 2.55 8.10
CA ASN A 266 -9.00 3.94 8.51
C ASN A 266 -10.19 4.81 8.10
N PHE A 267 -11.32 4.20 7.73
CA PHE A 267 -12.58 4.88 7.50
C PHE A 267 -13.67 4.31 8.41
N VAL A 268 -14.55 5.20 8.85
CA VAL A 268 -15.85 4.87 9.47
C VAL A 268 -16.96 5.51 8.67
N TYR A 269 -18.13 4.89 8.63
CA TYR A 269 -19.31 5.45 7.97
C TYR A 269 -20.35 5.84 9.02
N SER A 270 -20.93 7.02 8.86
CA SER A 270 -22.07 7.48 9.66
C SER A 270 -23.34 7.30 8.84
N VAL A 271 -24.24 6.45 9.31
CA VAL A 271 -25.56 6.23 8.68
C VAL A 271 -26.44 7.48 8.78
N GLU A 272 -26.27 8.26 9.84
CA GLU A 272 -27.00 9.51 10.08
C GLU A 272 -26.64 10.59 9.06
N SER A 273 -25.34 10.87 8.93
CA SER A 273 -24.85 11.89 7.98
C SER A 273 -24.56 11.34 6.58
N LYS A 274 -24.74 10.04 6.38
CA LYS A 274 -24.58 9.30 5.11
C LYS A 274 -23.22 9.48 4.46
N GLN A 275 -22.17 9.63 5.26
CA GLN A 275 -20.83 9.90 4.77
C GLN A 275 -19.74 9.11 5.51
N LEU A 276 -18.61 8.94 4.84
CA LEU A 276 -17.37 8.42 5.38
C LEU A 276 -16.61 9.51 6.14
N PHE A 277 -15.85 9.09 7.16
CA PHE A 277 -14.97 9.94 7.94
C PHE A 277 -13.58 9.34 8.05
N LEU A 278 -12.58 10.20 7.93
CA LEU A 278 -11.17 9.86 8.14
C LEU A 278 -10.90 9.66 9.64
N ILE A 279 -10.25 8.55 9.98
CA ILE A 279 -9.73 8.27 11.32
C ILE A 279 -8.23 7.91 11.24
N ASP A 280 -7.58 7.74 12.40
CA ASP A 280 -6.21 7.20 12.48
C ASP A 280 -5.17 8.15 11.85
N LEU A 281 -5.10 9.37 12.38
CA LEU A 281 -4.34 10.48 11.81
C LEU A 281 -2.97 10.70 12.46
N ASP A 282 -2.52 9.82 13.36
CA ASP A 282 -1.26 9.95 14.11
C ASP A 282 0.02 9.72 13.28
N SER A 283 -0.13 9.34 12.01
CA SER A 283 0.97 9.18 11.06
C SER A 283 1.04 10.28 9.99
N VAL A 284 0.06 11.18 9.96
CA VAL A 284 -0.07 12.24 8.95
C VAL A 284 1.02 13.32 9.09
N GLN A 285 1.48 13.87 7.99
CA GLN A 285 2.52 14.91 7.97
C GLN A 285 2.09 16.10 7.12
N ASP A 286 2.61 17.28 7.45
CA ASP A 286 2.40 18.50 6.67
C ASP A 286 3.22 18.44 5.38
N ILE A 287 2.63 18.66 4.22
CA ILE A 287 3.30 18.52 2.93
C ILE A 287 4.22 19.70 2.58
N ASN A 288 4.11 20.83 3.29
CA ASN A 288 4.74 22.09 2.91
C ASN A 288 6.25 22.14 3.08
N HIS A 289 6.81 21.31 3.95
CA HIS A 289 8.25 21.16 4.10
C HIS A 289 8.92 20.40 2.94
N LEU A 290 8.13 19.75 2.07
CA LEU A 290 8.64 19.00 0.93
C LEU A 290 8.88 19.90 -0.29
N PRO A 291 9.92 19.62 -1.11
CA PRO A 291 10.10 20.31 -2.37
C PRO A 291 8.97 19.99 -3.35
N GLY A 292 8.69 20.92 -4.27
CA GLY A 292 7.54 20.86 -5.19
C GLY A 292 7.30 19.49 -5.86
N PRO A 293 8.32 18.85 -6.47
CA PRO A 293 8.15 17.54 -7.09
C PRO A 293 7.72 16.43 -6.12
N ALA A 294 8.17 16.48 -4.86
CA ALA A 294 7.85 15.49 -3.86
C ALA A 294 6.40 15.61 -3.36
N LYS A 295 5.83 16.82 -3.30
CA LYS A 295 4.43 17.05 -2.85
C LYS A 295 3.44 16.22 -3.66
N ALA A 296 3.46 16.38 -4.98
CA ALA A 296 2.57 15.63 -5.86
C ALA A 296 2.78 14.12 -5.71
N MET A 297 4.03 13.66 -5.66
CA MET A 297 4.33 12.23 -5.54
C MET A 297 3.82 11.60 -4.24
N GLN A 298 3.81 12.35 -3.13
CA GLN A 298 3.25 11.88 -1.87
C GLN A 298 1.72 11.72 -1.94
N ALA A 299 1.02 12.68 -2.54
CA ALA A 299 -0.43 12.57 -2.76
C ALA A 299 -0.76 11.37 -3.67
N TRP A 300 0.01 11.18 -4.75
CA TRP A 300 -0.09 10.00 -5.63
C TRP A 300 0.14 8.70 -4.87
N ARG A 301 1.15 8.66 -4.00
CA ARG A 301 1.44 7.49 -3.17
C ARG A 301 0.24 7.16 -2.27
N ASP A 302 -0.41 8.16 -1.67
CA ASP A 302 -1.55 7.93 -0.77
C ASP A 302 -2.75 7.34 -1.54
N LEU A 303 -3.07 7.85 -2.73
CA LEU A 303 -4.09 7.25 -3.61
C LEU A 303 -3.73 5.81 -4.02
N VAL A 304 -2.50 5.59 -4.47
CA VAL A 304 -2.03 4.26 -4.90
C VAL A 304 -2.02 3.26 -3.75
N SER A 305 -1.62 3.72 -2.56
CA SER A 305 -1.70 2.96 -1.32
C SER A 305 -3.15 2.56 -1.03
N ALA A 306 -4.10 3.49 -1.14
CA ALA A 306 -5.51 3.20 -0.93
C ALA A 306 -6.07 2.14 -1.91
N ILE A 307 -5.64 2.19 -3.18
CA ILE A 307 -6.02 1.19 -4.19
C ILE A 307 -5.42 -0.17 -3.83
N TYR A 308 -4.11 -0.24 -3.54
CA TYR A 308 -3.44 -1.48 -3.16
C TYR A 308 -4.07 -2.13 -1.93
N ARG A 309 -4.33 -1.35 -0.88
CA ARG A 309 -4.92 -1.84 0.38
C ARG A 309 -6.31 -2.40 0.13
N MET A 310 -7.12 -1.74 -0.70
CA MET A 310 -8.45 -2.21 -1.07
C MET A 310 -8.40 -3.57 -1.80
N VAL A 311 -7.64 -3.68 -2.89
CA VAL A 311 -7.54 -4.95 -3.63
C VAL A 311 -6.88 -6.05 -2.79
N GLY A 312 -5.92 -5.68 -1.93
CA GLY A 312 -5.31 -6.59 -0.97
C GLY A 312 -6.30 -7.24 0.00
N LYS A 313 -7.37 -6.53 0.42
CA LYS A 313 -8.45 -7.11 1.24
C LYS A 313 -9.32 -8.10 0.46
N ILE A 314 -9.56 -7.87 -0.83
CA ILE A 314 -10.29 -8.81 -1.70
C ILE A 314 -9.52 -10.13 -1.85
N GLY A 315 -8.18 -10.07 -1.84
CA GLY A 315 -7.32 -11.26 -1.83
C GLY A 315 -7.15 -11.93 -0.46
N TYR A 316 -7.81 -11.46 0.60
CA TYR A 316 -7.67 -12.03 1.93
C TYR A 316 -8.37 -13.41 2.00
N PRO A 317 -7.85 -14.41 2.75
CA PRO A 317 -8.41 -15.76 2.75
C PRO A 317 -9.92 -15.88 2.98
N THR A 318 -10.49 -15.05 3.86
CA THR A 318 -11.93 -15.04 4.14
C THR A 318 -12.78 -14.37 3.04
N ALA A 319 -12.15 -13.60 2.16
CA ALA A 319 -12.77 -12.95 1.01
C ALA A 319 -12.59 -13.75 -0.30
N LEU A 320 -11.70 -14.76 -0.31
CA LEU A 320 -11.53 -15.64 -1.47
C LEU A 320 -12.86 -16.35 -1.74
N ASP A 321 -13.30 -16.29 -3.00
CA ASP A 321 -14.55 -16.88 -3.51
C ASP A 321 -15.85 -16.16 -3.11
N LYS A 322 -15.76 -15.08 -2.35
CA LYS A 322 -16.90 -14.19 -2.08
C LYS A 322 -17.21 -13.25 -3.24
N TYR A 323 -16.23 -13.05 -4.12
CA TYR A 323 -16.36 -12.23 -5.33
C TYR A 323 -15.85 -12.98 -6.57
N THR A 324 -16.66 -12.96 -7.61
CA THR A 324 -16.33 -13.39 -8.96
C THR A 324 -15.53 -12.31 -9.67
N LEU A 325 -14.63 -12.73 -10.57
CA LEU A 325 -13.85 -11.76 -11.35
C LEU A 325 -14.76 -10.95 -12.28
N GLU A 326 -15.79 -11.57 -12.85
CA GLU A 326 -16.75 -10.90 -13.74
C GLU A 326 -17.44 -9.72 -13.03
N ASN A 327 -18.06 -9.95 -11.87
CA ASN A 327 -18.72 -8.88 -11.13
C ASN A 327 -17.69 -7.85 -10.62
N LEU A 328 -16.48 -8.26 -10.19
CA LEU A 328 -15.43 -7.31 -9.81
C LEU A 328 -15.05 -6.36 -10.95
N MET A 329 -15.00 -6.85 -12.19
CA MET A 329 -14.71 -6.04 -13.38
C MET A 329 -15.92 -5.22 -13.84
N GLU A 330 -17.15 -5.67 -13.59
CA GLU A 330 -18.39 -4.95 -13.86
C GLU A 330 -18.55 -3.72 -12.94
N PHE A 331 -18.51 -3.96 -11.62
CA PHE A 331 -18.68 -2.92 -10.60
C PHE A 331 -17.41 -2.08 -10.40
N ASP A 332 -16.23 -2.65 -10.65
CA ASP A 332 -14.94 -1.98 -10.71
C ASP A 332 -14.70 -0.91 -9.61
N PRO A 333 -14.47 -1.34 -8.36
CA PRO A 333 -14.18 -0.43 -7.26
C PRO A 333 -12.90 0.40 -7.43
N ILE A 334 -11.95 -0.03 -8.28
CA ILE A 334 -10.76 0.77 -8.61
C ILE A 334 -11.17 1.99 -9.43
N THR A 335 -11.98 1.80 -10.49
CA THR A 335 -12.54 2.91 -11.27
C THR A 335 -13.32 3.86 -10.37
N ALA A 336 -14.19 3.34 -9.50
CA ALA A 336 -14.99 4.16 -8.59
C ALA A 336 -14.10 5.04 -7.69
N LYS A 337 -13.05 4.45 -7.09
CA LYS A 337 -12.10 5.18 -6.23
C LYS A 337 -11.32 6.26 -6.97
N ILE A 338 -10.79 5.96 -8.16
CA ILE A 338 -10.07 6.96 -8.98
C ILE A 338 -11.02 8.08 -9.41
N SER A 339 -12.27 7.74 -9.77
CA SER A 339 -13.28 8.73 -10.17
C SER A 339 -13.70 9.63 -9.02
N GLY A 340 -13.78 9.09 -7.80
CA GLY A 340 -13.98 9.90 -6.60
C GLY A 340 -12.84 10.88 -6.36
N TYR A 341 -11.60 10.43 -6.57
CA TYR A 341 -10.42 11.28 -6.41
C TYR A 341 -10.28 12.34 -7.52
N PHE A 342 -10.72 12.02 -8.74
CA PHE A 342 -10.66 12.90 -9.91
C PHE A 342 -12.07 13.13 -10.49
N PRO A 343 -12.94 13.90 -9.81
CA PRO A 343 -14.34 14.04 -10.20
C PRO A 343 -14.54 14.70 -11.56
N ASP A 344 -13.57 15.49 -12.03
CA ASP A 344 -13.63 16.16 -13.34
C ASP A 344 -13.20 15.27 -14.52
N ILE A 345 -12.74 14.04 -14.24
CA ILE A 345 -12.25 13.13 -15.27
C ILE A 345 -13.34 12.11 -15.56
N PRO A 346 -13.85 12.06 -16.79
CA PRO A 346 -14.91 11.12 -17.14
C PRO A 346 -14.50 9.68 -16.88
N GLU A 347 -15.45 8.87 -16.42
CA GLU A 347 -15.18 7.49 -16.01
C GLU A 347 -14.69 6.63 -17.17
N GLU A 348 -15.10 6.91 -18.41
CA GLU A 348 -14.61 6.25 -19.61
C GLU A 348 -13.10 6.47 -19.87
N GLU A 349 -12.52 7.57 -19.38
CA GLU A 349 -11.08 7.81 -19.43
C GLU A 349 -10.35 7.05 -18.31
N ILE A 350 -11.03 6.79 -17.19
CA ILE A 350 -10.48 6.10 -16.01
C ILE A 350 -10.52 4.58 -16.17
N ARG A 351 -11.59 4.03 -16.75
CA ARG A 351 -11.79 2.57 -16.91
C ARG A 351 -10.62 1.85 -17.57
N PRO A 352 -10.00 2.37 -18.66
CA PRO A 352 -8.79 1.77 -19.21
C PRO A 352 -7.66 1.68 -18.19
N LEU A 353 -7.44 2.69 -17.36
CA LEU A 353 -6.41 2.71 -16.32
C LEU A 353 -6.70 1.68 -15.23
N SER A 354 -7.94 1.63 -14.77
CA SER A 354 -8.40 0.64 -13.80
C SER A 354 -8.17 -0.79 -14.30
N ARG A 355 -8.49 -1.09 -15.56
CA ARG A 355 -8.22 -2.39 -16.17
C ARG A 355 -6.74 -2.79 -16.09
N ARG A 356 -5.80 -1.84 -16.26
CA ARG A 356 -4.36 -2.12 -16.08
C ARG A 356 -4.03 -2.48 -14.64
N LEU A 357 -4.57 -1.71 -13.69
CA LEU A 357 -4.36 -1.94 -12.26
C LEU A 357 -4.91 -3.30 -11.81
N TRP A 358 -6.08 -3.68 -12.33
CA TRP A 358 -6.63 -5.03 -12.18
C TRP A 358 -5.70 -6.08 -12.80
N GLY A 359 -5.17 -5.83 -14.00
CA GLY A 359 -4.20 -6.71 -14.66
C GLY A 359 -2.97 -7.01 -13.81
N TYR A 360 -2.54 -6.06 -12.98
CA TYR A 360 -1.47 -6.30 -12.01
C TYR A 360 -1.92 -7.27 -10.91
N PHE A 361 -3.10 -7.07 -10.34
CA PHE A 361 -3.58 -7.84 -9.20
C PHE A 361 -4.13 -9.24 -9.53
N ILE A 362 -4.80 -9.40 -10.67
CA ILE A 362 -5.53 -10.64 -11.06
C ILE A 362 -4.66 -11.90 -10.99
N PRO A 363 -3.41 -11.93 -11.51
CA PRO A 363 -2.56 -13.11 -11.40
C PRO A 363 -2.36 -13.58 -9.95
N HIS A 364 -2.21 -12.63 -9.02
CA HIS A 364 -2.06 -12.92 -7.59
C HIS A 364 -3.37 -13.43 -6.98
N LEU A 365 -4.52 -12.86 -7.36
CA LEU A 365 -5.81 -13.34 -6.92
C LEU A 365 -6.03 -14.82 -7.30
N PHE A 366 -5.68 -15.21 -8.53
CA PHE A 366 -5.76 -16.61 -8.97
C PHE A 366 -4.79 -17.53 -8.22
N LEU A 367 -3.56 -17.08 -7.95
CA LEU A 367 -2.61 -17.83 -7.13
C LEU A 367 -3.12 -18.04 -5.70
N LEU A 368 -3.69 -17.00 -5.09
CA LEU A 368 -4.28 -17.07 -3.75
C LEU A 368 -5.47 -18.03 -3.72
N LYS A 369 -6.36 -18.00 -4.71
CA LYS A 369 -7.46 -18.96 -4.84
C LYS A 369 -6.95 -20.40 -5.00
N LYS A 370 -5.97 -20.61 -5.88
CA LYS A 370 -5.37 -21.93 -6.15
C LYS A 370 -4.71 -22.55 -4.91
N HIS A 371 -4.07 -21.73 -4.08
CA HIS A 371 -3.30 -22.17 -2.91
C HIS A 371 -3.98 -21.84 -1.58
N ARG A 372 -5.32 -21.69 -1.57
CA ARG A 372 -6.09 -21.28 -0.39
C ARG A 372 -5.93 -22.25 0.80
N GLU A 373 -5.94 -23.56 0.54
CA GLU A 373 -5.83 -24.60 1.59
C GLU A 373 -4.44 -24.61 2.23
N ALA A 374 -3.39 -24.50 1.41
CA ALA A 374 -2.01 -24.37 1.87
C ALA A 374 -1.80 -23.07 2.68
N SER A 375 -2.48 -21.99 2.29
CA SER A 375 -2.43 -20.69 2.98
C SER A 375 -3.20 -20.69 4.31
N ALA A 376 -4.24 -21.52 4.44
CA ALA A 376 -5.02 -21.66 5.67
C ALA A 376 -4.32 -22.52 6.73
N THR A 377 -3.57 -23.56 6.32
CA THR A 377 -2.96 -24.55 7.23
C THR A 377 -1.58 -24.16 7.76
N THR A 378 -0.77 -23.42 7.01
CA THR A 378 0.59 -23.02 7.47
C THR A 378 0.63 -21.69 8.23
N GLY A 379 -0.53 -21.03 8.39
CA GLY A 379 -0.57 -19.60 8.66
C GLY A 379 0.14 -18.81 7.56
N MET A 380 0.05 -17.48 7.58
CA MET A 380 0.77 -16.64 6.61
C MET A 380 2.30 -16.66 6.77
N ALA A 381 2.86 -17.59 7.55
CA ALA A 381 4.20 -17.47 8.11
C ALA A 381 5.33 -17.74 7.11
N THR A 382 5.18 -18.62 6.11
CA THR A 382 6.32 -18.98 5.24
C THR A 382 5.99 -19.23 3.77
N GLY A 383 4.82 -19.81 3.42
CA GLY A 383 4.44 -20.07 2.01
C GLY A 383 3.58 -18.98 1.37
N ALA A 384 2.59 -18.46 2.09
CA ALA A 384 1.60 -17.53 1.55
C ALA A 384 2.14 -16.14 1.19
N LYS A 385 3.26 -15.70 1.81
CA LYS A 385 3.94 -14.45 1.45
C LYS A 385 4.40 -14.44 -0.02
N SER A 386 4.70 -15.61 -0.59
CA SER A 386 5.13 -15.72 -2.00
C SER A 386 4.01 -15.51 -3.02
N TYR A 387 2.75 -15.62 -2.62
CA TYR A 387 1.59 -15.49 -3.51
C TYR A 387 0.98 -14.08 -3.50
N LYS A 388 1.29 -13.27 -2.49
CA LYS A 388 0.80 -11.88 -2.41
C LYS A 388 1.50 -11.01 -3.44
N MET A 389 0.76 -10.01 -3.94
CA MET A 389 1.35 -8.96 -4.75
C MET A 389 2.36 -8.18 -3.91
N ASP A 390 3.57 -8.04 -4.44
CA ASP A 390 4.59 -7.17 -3.86
C ASP A 390 4.08 -5.72 -3.87
N HIS A 391 4.08 -5.14 -2.69
CA HIS A 391 3.50 -3.82 -2.46
C HIS A 391 4.33 -2.73 -3.19
N ASP A 392 5.66 -2.79 -3.13
CA ASP A 392 6.53 -1.76 -3.73
C ASP A 392 6.40 -1.80 -5.25
N LEU A 393 6.39 -3.01 -5.83
CA LEU A 393 6.16 -3.24 -7.26
C LEU A 393 4.80 -2.69 -7.70
N PHE A 394 3.72 -3.00 -6.98
CA PHE A 394 2.40 -2.46 -7.30
C PHE A 394 2.40 -0.94 -7.25
N TYR A 395 3.06 -0.33 -6.26
CA TYR A 395 3.09 1.12 -6.10
C TYR A 395 3.78 1.79 -7.29
N ILE A 396 4.95 1.27 -7.70
CA ILE A 396 5.69 1.77 -8.86
C ILE A 396 4.85 1.65 -10.14
N LEU A 397 4.22 0.50 -10.36
CA LEU A 397 3.40 0.27 -11.55
C LEU A 397 2.16 1.16 -11.56
N ALA A 398 1.44 1.27 -10.44
CA ALA A 398 0.24 2.08 -10.34
C ALA A 398 0.55 3.58 -10.46
N MET A 399 1.58 4.08 -9.78
CA MET A 399 2.01 5.47 -9.89
C MET A 399 2.43 5.81 -11.33
N THR A 400 3.14 4.92 -12.01
CA THR A 400 3.55 5.15 -13.42
C THR A 400 2.38 5.08 -14.40
N THR A 401 1.42 4.16 -14.19
CA THR A 401 0.19 4.08 -14.97
C THR A 401 -0.63 5.37 -14.84
N LEU A 402 -0.87 5.82 -13.62
CA LEU A 402 -1.74 6.98 -13.39
C LEU A 402 -1.05 8.29 -13.79
N ARG A 403 0.25 8.46 -13.50
CA ARG A 403 1.01 9.67 -13.85
C ARG A 403 1.02 9.96 -15.35
N ARG A 404 1.13 8.93 -16.20
CA ARG A 404 1.20 9.11 -17.67
C ARG A 404 -0.14 9.56 -18.25
N CYS A 405 -1.24 9.15 -17.64
CA CYS A 405 -2.58 9.34 -18.19
C CYS A 405 -3.35 10.51 -17.54
N LEU A 406 -2.96 10.94 -16.34
CA LEU A 406 -3.59 12.04 -15.60
C LEU A 406 -2.70 13.30 -15.36
N PRO A 407 -1.64 13.60 -16.14
CA PRO A 407 -0.60 14.56 -15.72
C PRO A 407 -1.02 16.03 -15.74
N ALA A 408 -1.94 16.46 -16.62
CA ALA A 408 -2.23 17.90 -16.81
C ALA A 408 -3.48 18.39 -16.06
N ARG A 409 -4.48 17.52 -15.86
CA ARG A 409 -5.77 17.89 -15.24
C ARG A 409 -5.77 17.66 -13.72
N GLY A 410 -5.05 16.65 -13.23
CA GLY A 410 -4.98 16.32 -11.80
C GLY A 410 -3.93 17.10 -11.01
N TRP A 411 -2.79 17.44 -11.63
CA TRP A 411 -1.65 18.09 -10.94
C TRP A 411 -1.91 19.55 -10.55
N ALA A 412 -2.68 20.28 -11.36
CA ALA A 412 -2.98 21.69 -11.07
C ALA A 412 -3.89 21.90 -9.84
N LYS A 413 -4.54 20.82 -9.37
CA LYS A 413 -5.53 20.87 -8.30
C LYS A 413 -5.03 20.32 -6.96
N VAL A 414 -3.96 19.51 -6.93
CA VAL A 414 -3.27 19.03 -5.71
C VAL A 414 -2.25 20.11 -5.28
N PRO A 415 -1.88 20.27 -3.98
CA PRO A 415 -0.95 21.31 -3.53
C PRO A 415 0.23 21.47 -4.47
N ALA A 416 0.32 22.63 -5.12
CA ALA A 416 0.99 22.78 -6.40
C ALA A 416 2.47 22.33 -6.35
N CYS A 417 2.86 21.53 -7.34
CA CYS A 417 4.23 21.56 -7.84
C CYS A 417 4.34 22.81 -8.70
N ASP A 418 4.88 23.89 -8.15
CA ASP A 418 5.18 25.09 -8.94
C ASP A 418 6.27 24.74 -9.97
N HIS A 419 5.87 24.48 -11.20
CA HIS A 419 6.79 24.32 -12.34
C HIS A 419 7.36 25.67 -12.81
N ARG A 420 7.15 26.77 -12.08
CA ARG A 420 7.81 28.06 -12.33
C ARG A 420 8.47 28.54 -11.04
N GLY A 421 9.77 28.27 -10.92
CA GLY A 421 10.57 28.95 -9.91
C GLY A 421 10.40 30.47 -10.01
N ARG A 422 9.78 31.04 -8.97
CA ARG A 422 9.64 32.47 -8.59
C ARG A 422 8.73 33.32 -9.48
N HIS A 423 7.80 34.05 -8.85
CA HIS A 423 7.88 35.51 -8.77
C HIS A 423 6.98 36.08 -7.67
N VAL A 424 7.60 36.71 -6.68
CA VAL A 424 7.07 37.91 -6.01
C VAL A 424 7.61 39.10 -6.81
N GLY A 425 6.76 40.07 -7.12
CA GLY A 425 7.18 41.43 -7.51
C GLY A 425 7.08 41.82 -8.99
N GLU A 426 6.04 42.61 -9.26
CA GLU A 426 5.76 43.61 -10.31
C GLU A 426 6.82 44.01 -11.36
N GLY A 427 6.33 44.22 -12.60
CA GLY A 427 6.79 45.29 -13.51
C GLY A 427 7.83 44.94 -14.59
N GLY A 428 7.45 45.00 -15.87
CA GLY A 428 8.39 45.15 -16.99
C GLY A 428 8.20 44.20 -18.17
N ALA A 429 8.06 44.76 -19.38
CA ALA A 429 7.85 44.04 -20.63
C ALA A 429 9.12 43.36 -21.21
N VAL A 430 8.96 42.11 -21.67
CA VAL A 430 9.50 41.38 -22.86
C VAL A 430 10.98 41.61 -23.26
N PRO A 431 11.82 40.56 -23.41
CA PRO A 431 11.95 39.92 -24.73
C PRO A 431 12.01 38.39 -24.74
N ARG A 432 11.32 37.80 -25.72
CA ARG A 432 11.48 36.40 -26.15
C ARG A 432 12.94 36.15 -26.56
N ARG A 433 13.65 35.28 -25.84
CA ARG A 433 14.85 34.60 -26.35
C ARG A 433 14.78 33.11 -26.06
N ALA A 434 14.97 32.33 -27.12
CA ALA A 434 14.99 30.88 -27.13
C ALA A 434 16.02 30.33 -26.12
N LEU A 435 15.62 29.34 -25.32
CA LEU A 435 16.54 28.59 -24.47
C LEU A 435 17.55 27.85 -25.37
N ARG A 436 18.82 28.26 -25.31
CA ARG A 436 19.96 27.43 -25.71
C ARG A 436 20.21 26.42 -24.60
N VAL A 437 20.24 25.15 -24.98
CA VAL A 437 20.71 24.03 -24.16
C VAL A 437 22.20 24.24 -23.86
N PHE A 438 22.58 24.31 -22.58
CA PHE A 438 23.98 24.34 -22.17
C PHE A 438 24.61 22.95 -22.35
N ARG A 439 25.67 22.87 -23.17
CA ARG A 439 26.63 21.75 -23.11
C ARG A 439 27.63 22.04 -22.00
N LEU A 440 27.73 21.15 -21.03
CA LEU A 440 28.89 21.09 -20.13
C LEU A 440 29.97 20.24 -20.80
N SER A 441 30.86 20.92 -21.50
CA SER A 441 32.20 20.43 -21.81
C SER A 441 33.09 21.65 -21.66
N ASP A 442 33.73 21.78 -20.50
CA ASP A 442 35.12 22.25 -20.32
C ASP A 442 35.44 22.59 -18.85
N ALA A 443 36.63 22.14 -18.41
CA ALA A 443 37.41 22.50 -17.21
C ALA A 443 37.33 21.54 -15.97
N PRO A 444 38.40 21.44 -15.16
CA PRO A 444 39.43 20.40 -15.29
C PRO A 444 39.58 19.49 -14.06
N ALA A 445 40.22 18.34 -14.26
CA ALA A 445 40.59 17.39 -13.20
C ALA A 445 41.62 17.99 -12.22
N GLY A 446 41.33 18.01 -10.92
CA GLY A 446 42.31 18.35 -9.88
C GLY A 446 41.77 18.44 -8.46
N SER A 447 42.35 17.62 -7.57
CA SER A 447 42.46 17.76 -6.10
C SER A 447 41.20 17.81 -5.22
N LEU A 448 40.97 16.76 -4.43
CA LEU A 448 41.04 16.84 -2.96
C LEU A 448 40.95 15.42 -2.32
N ARG A 449 42.09 14.98 -1.76
CA ARG A 449 42.25 13.76 -0.97
C ARG A 449 42.25 14.12 0.53
N ARG A 450 41.59 13.27 1.34
CA ARG A 450 41.76 13.00 2.79
C ARG A 450 41.37 14.09 3.80
N ARG A 451 40.52 13.73 4.77
CA ARG A 451 40.88 13.34 6.16
C ARG A 451 39.61 13.14 6.98
N ILE A 452 39.39 11.92 7.49
CA ILE A 452 38.54 11.70 8.66
C ILE A 452 39.52 11.65 9.83
N ASP A 453 39.44 12.66 10.69
CA ASP A 453 40.27 12.76 11.90
C ASP A 453 39.63 11.95 13.02
N ARG A 454 40.46 11.12 13.66
CA ARG A 454 40.19 10.45 14.93
C ARG A 454 40.83 11.31 16.01
N THR A 455 40.03 11.73 16.98
CA THR A 455 40.33 11.86 18.43
C THR A 455 39.22 12.72 19.04
N ASP A 456 38.53 12.26 20.07
CA ASP A 456 39.03 12.44 21.44
C ASP A 456 38.14 11.74 22.49
N ARG A 457 38.78 11.41 23.62
CA ARG A 457 38.27 11.02 24.96
C ARG A 457 38.11 9.54 25.32
N THR A 458 39.25 8.99 25.72
CA THR A 458 39.56 8.31 27.01
C THR A 458 38.74 8.85 28.21
N ALA A 459 38.51 8.18 29.36
CA ALA A 459 39.04 6.97 30.02
C ALA A 459 37.95 6.44 30.99
N GLY A 460 37.81 5.12 31.20
CA GLY A 460 38.26 4.39 32.40
C GLY A 460 37.04 3.87 33.20
N GLY A 461 36.96 2.65 33.74
CA GLY A 461 37.83 1.47 33.76
C GLY A 461 37.14 0.29 34.45
N HIS A 462 37.76 -0.90 34.26
CA HIS A 462 37.73 -2.13 35.08
C HIS A 462 36.54 -3.12 35.10
N HIS A 463 36.81 -4.27 34.47
CA HIS A 463 36.72 -5.69 34.92
C HIS A 463 35.46 -6.27 35.58
N ALA A 464 34.87 -7.29 34.92
CA ALA A 464 34.76 -8.70 35.33
C ALA A 464 33.80 -9.42 34.33
N ASP A 465 34.26 -10.26 33.42
CA ASP A 465 34.55 -11.70 33.58
C ASP A 465 33.30 -12.53 33.96
N HIS A 466 32.62 -13.11 32.96
CA HIS A 466 31.86 -14.34 33.13
C HIS A 466 31.82 -15.16 31.82
N ARG A 467 32.12 -16.45 32.00
CA ARG A 467 32.35 -17.51 31.01
C ARG A 467 31.05 -18.08 30.45
N SER A 468 31.05 -18.39 29.13
CA SER A 468 30.60 -19.60 28.39
C SER A 468 29.36 -20.44 28.82
N PRO A 469 28.71 -21.25 27.93
CA PRO A 469 29.30 -21.90 26.75
C PRO A 469 28.46 -21.98 25.45
N ALA A 470 29.20 -22.43 24.43
CA ALA A 470 28.86 -22.72 23.04
C ALA A 470 27.86 -23.86 22.77
N SER A 471 27.15 -23.74 21.64
CA SER A 471 26.94 -24.80 20.63
C SER A 471 26.31 -24.10 19.40
N GLY A 472 26.94 -23.97 18.24
CA GLY A 472 27.37 -25.05 17.36
C GLY A 472 26.60 -24.93 16.04
N ARG A 473 27.12 -24.19 15.05
CA ARG A 473 26.75 -24.37 13.63
C ARG A 473 27.99 -24.26 12.77
N GLY A 474 28.28 -25.37 12.11
CA GLY A 474 29.40 -25.54 11.21
C GLY A 474 29.33 -24.61 10.01
N SER A 475 30.49 -24.06 9.70
CA SER A 475 30.86 -23.35 8.49
C SER A 475 30.81 -24.25 7.25
N CYS A 476 30.23 -23.75 6.16
CA CYS A 476 30.55 -24.21 4.81
C CYS A 476 31.32 -23.08 4.09
N PRO A 477 32.59 -23.29 3.69
CA PRO A 477 33.41 -22.29 3.03
C PRO A 477 33.49 -22.54 1.50
N ALA A 478 32.98 -21.62 0.68
CA ALA A 478 33.43 -21.37 -0.70
C ALA A 478 32.53 -20.33 -1.39
N HIS A 479 32.94 -19.07 -1.39
CA HIS A 479 32.80 -18.10 -2.51
C HIS A 479 33.22 -16.72 -2.01
N GLN A 480 34.52 -16.58 -1.76
CA GLN A 480 35.16 -15.30 -1.44
C GLN A 480 36.22 -15.00 -2.51
N ARG A 481 35.85 -15.14 -3.78
CA ARG A 481 36.59 -14.66 -4.96
C ARG A 481 35.55 -14.41 -6.05
N ASP A 482 34.91 -13.25 -6.01
CA ASP A 482 34.21 -12.62 -7.16
C ASP A 482 33.65 -11.21 -6.86
N CYS A 483 33.87 -10.67 -5.65
CA CYS A 483 33.48 -9.29 -5.33
C CYS A 483 34.33 -8.19 -6.01
N GLY A 484 35.24 -8.55 -6.94
CA GLY A 484 36.13 -7.62 -7.63
C GLY A 484 35.59 -7.06 -8.96
N GLU A 485 34.78 -7.83 -9.69
CA GLU A 485 34.23 -7.42 -11.00
C GLU A 485 32.80 -6.85 -10.89
N LEU A 486 32.05 -7.21 -9.85
CA LEU A 486 30.71 -6.70 -9.55
C LEU A 486 30.65 -5.21 -9.14
N ARG A 487 31.79 -4.59 -8.81
CA ARG A 487 31.84 -3.14 -8.52
C ARG A 487 31.87 -2.24 -9.76
N ARG A 488 32.18 -2.77 -10.94
CA ARG A 488 32.16 -1.95 -12.18
C ARG A 488 30.82 -1.98 -12.90
N GLY A 489 30.01 -3.03 -12.73
CA GLY A 489 28.69 -3.13 -13.38
C GLY A 489 27.56 -2.34 -12.71
N VAL A 490 27.70 -1.98 -11.44
CA VAL A 490 26.65 -1.23 -10.70
C VAL A 490 26.86 0.28 -10.81
N ASP A 491 28.11 0.75 -10.89
CA ASP A 491 28.42 2.17 -11.06
C ASP A 491 28.15 2.67 -12.50
N ASP A 492 28.27 1.81 -13.52
CA ASP A 492 27.98 2.17 -14.91
C ASP A 492 26.48 2.13 -15.27
N ALA A 493 25.65 1.41 -14.51
CA ALA A 493 24.19 1.39 -14.71
C ALA A 493 23.49 2.68 -14.23
N TRP A 494 24.16 3.48 -13.40
CA TRP A 494 23.62 4.70 -12.79
C TRP A 494 24.43 5.97 -13.07
N ARG A 495 25.49 5.90 -13.88
CA ARG A 495 26.25 7.09 -14.31
C ARG A 495 25.54 7.78 -15.47
N THR A 496 24.56 8.63 -15.15
CA THR A 496 23.90 9.53 -16.10
C THR A 496 24.82 10.69 -16.46
N ASP A 497 25.63 10.52 -17.51
CA ASP A 497 26.26 11.67 -18.18
C ASP A 497 25.22 12.34 -19.08
N GLY A 498 24.57 13.39 -18.56
CA GLY A 498 24.00 14.51 -19.34
C GLY A 498 23.06 14.24 -20.52
N ARG A 499 22.49 13.04 -20.69
CA ARG A 499 21.49 12.75 -21.73
C ARG A 499 20.23 12.16 -21.12
N GLU A 500 19.12 12.79 -21.47
CA GLU A 500 17.76 12.49 -21.02
C GLU A 500 17.35 11.01 -21.24
N GLN A 501 16.66 10.45 -20.24
CA GLN A 501 15.63 9.39 -20.32
C GLN A 501 16.04 7.96 -20.74
N PRO A 502 16.37 7.05 -19.79
CA PRO A 502 16.38 5.60 -20.02
C PRO A 502 15.04 4.89 -19.71
N ASP A 503 14.18 5.46 -18.86
CA ASP A 503 12.98 4.76 -18.32
C ASP A 503 11.71 4.89 -19.17
N ARG A 504 11.78 5.64 -20.27
CA ARG A 504 10.65 5.87 -21.19
C ARG A 504 10.51 4.79 -22.26
N GLN A 505 11.60 4.13 -22.68
CA GLN A 505 11.69 3.50 -24.01
C GLN A 505 11.41 1.98 -24.07
N HIS A 506 11.37 1.26 -22.94
CA HIS A 506 11.32 -0.20 -22.94
C HIS A 506 9.93 -0.85 -23.12
N ALA A 507 8.82 -0.10 -22.99
CA ALA A 507 7.47 -0.68 -22.86
C ALA A 507 6.60 -0.65 -24.13
N GLU A 508 6.98 0.11 -25.17
CA GLU A 508 6.11 0.40 -26.32
C GLU A 508 6.34 -0.52 -27.54
N GLY A 509 7.48 -1.22 -27.59
CA GLY A 509 7.78 -2.21 -28.64
C GLY A 509 7.09 -3.57 -28.45
N LEU A 510 6.61 -3.87 -27.25
CA LEU A 510 5.84 -5.08 -26.91
C LEU A 510 4.36 -4.86 -27.27
N ARG A 511 4.06 -4.71 -28.57
CA ARG A 511 2.66 -4.71 -29.03
C ARG A 511 2.12 -6.15 -28.99
N CYS A 512 1.56 -6.53 -27.86
CA CYS A 512 0.59 -7.63 -27.83
C CYS A 512 -0.77 -7.01 -28.14
N GLU A 513 -1.53 -7.60 -29.08
CA GLU A 513 -2.97 -7.30 -29.14
C GLU A 513 -3.54 -7.49 -27.74
N ALA A 514 -4.32 -6.50 -27.29
CA ALA A 514 -4.85 -6.48 -25.94
C ALA A 514 -5.56 -7.81 -25.64
N GLY A 515 -5.21 -8.46 -24.53
CA GLY A 515 -5.77 -9.78 -24.15
C GLY A 515 -4.88 -11.00 -24.44
N ARG A 516 -3.67 -10.86 -25.00
CA ARG A 516 -2.75 -12.00 -25.19
C ARG A 516 -1.74 -12.16 -24.02
N PRO A 517 -1.49 -13.38 -23.50
CA PRO A 517 -0.52 -13.62 -22.44
C PRO A 517 0.94 -13.60 -22.96
N GLY A 518 1.82 -12.92 -22.22
CA GLY A 518 3.28 -12.92 -22.39
C GLY A 518 3.98 -13.76 -21.31
N ARG A 519 5.15 -14.33 -21.61
CA ARG A 519 5.91 -15.16 -20.65
C ARG A 519 7.31 -14.65 -20.40
N VAL A 520 7.78 -14.82 -19.17
CA VAL A 520 9.19 -14.67 -18.81
C VAL A 520 9.80 -16.05 -18.64
N TYR A 521 10.84 -16.35 -19.43
CA TYR A 521 11.62 -17.57 -19.40
C TYR A 521 13.10 -17.22 -19.18
N LEU A 522 13.39 -16.81 -17.94
CA LEU A 522 14.71 -16.32 -17.55
C LEU A 522 15.08 -16.90 -16.19
N ASP A 523 16.38 -17.09 -15.97
CA ASP A 523 16.91 -17.32 -14.63
C ASP A 523 16.69 -16.08 -13.77
N LYS A 524 16.62 -16.23 -12.44
CA LYS A 524 16.46 -15.12 -11.49
C LYS A 524 17.56 -14.08 -11.73
N SER A 525 17.18 -12.93 -12.26
CA SER A 525 18.09 -11.86 -12.73
C SER A 525 17.37 -10.51 -12.82
N ILE A 526 18.13 -9.42 -12.92
CA ILE A 526 17.55 -8.08 -13.19
C ILE A 526 16.73 -8.09 -14.47
N ALA A 527 17.20 -8.81 -15.50
CA ALA A 527 16.48 -8.96 -16.76
C ALA A 527 15.12 -9.64 -16.57
N SER A 528 15.02 -10.65 -15.70
CA SER A 528 13.73 -11.30 -15.38
C SER A 528 12.74 -10.35 -14.71
N LEU A 529 13.22 -9.47 -13.82
CA LEU A 529 12.39 -8.47 -13.14
C LEU A 529 11.96 -7.36 -14.11
N ALA A 530 12.90 -6.87 -14.93
CA ALA A 530 12.61 -5.88 -15.97
C ALA A 530 11.60 -6.42 -17.00
N SER A 531 11.68 -7.70 -17.34
CA SER A 531 10.74 -8.39 -18.24
C SER A 531 9.34 -8.46 -17.62
N LEU A 532 9.23 -8.82 -16.35
CA LEU A 532 7.96 -8.85 -15.63
C LEU A 532 7.30 -7.46 -15.60
N ILE A 533 8.08 -6.43 -15.24
CA ILE A 533 7.63 -5.03 -15.24
C ILE A 533 7.23 -4.57 -16.65
N GLY A 534 8.00 -4.93 -17.67
CA GLY A 534 7.72 -4.59 -19.06
C GLY A 534 6.42 -5.21 -19.57
N ILE A 535 6.18 -6.49 -19.27
CA ILE A 535 4.93 -7.19 -19.60
C ILE A 535 3.73 -6.51 -18.94
N MET A 536 3.85 -6.19 -17.64
CA MET A 536 2.79 -5.49 -16.91
C MET A 536 2.52 -4.11 -17.52
N LYS A 537 3.56 -3.34 -17.85
CA LYS A 537 3.42 -2.03 -18.53
C LYS A 537 2.81 -2.12 -19.95
N ALA A 538 2.92 -3.27 -20.60
CA ALA A 538 2.36 -3.54 -21.92
C ALA A 538 0.91 -4.06 -21.87
N ASP A 539 0.27 -4.06 -20.69
CA ASP A 539 -1.08 -4.62 -20.46
C ASP A 539 -1.20 -6.12 -20.80
N ALA A 540 -0.08 -6.84 -20.75
CA ALA A 540 -0.05 -8.27 -21.01
C ALA A 540 -0.06 -9.07 -19.70
N VAL A 541 -0.63 -10.28 -19.75
CA VAL A 541 -0.62 -11.21 -18.61
C VAL A 541 0.71 -11.93 -18.57
N CYS A 542 1.46 -11.81 -17.47
CA CYS A 542 2.70 -12.57 -17.28
C CYS A 542 2.40 -13.98 -16.78
N VAL A 543 2.91 -15.00 -17.48
CA VAL A 543 2.96 -16.36 -16.94
C VAL A 543 4.42 -16.82 -16.81
N PRO A 544 4.96 -16.95 -15.59
CA PRO A 544 6.36 -17.34 -15.40
C PRO A 544 6.56 -18.79 -15.83
N LEU A 545 7.66 -19.06 -16.55
CA LEU A 545 8.12 -20.41 -16.87
C LEU A 545 9.33 -20.76 -16.03
N ASP A 546 9.35 -21.97 -15.46
CA ASP A 546 10.51 -22.48 -14.73
C ASP A 546 11.65 -22.78 -15.70
N PRO A 547 12.80 -22.05 -15.64
CA PRO A 547 13.94 -22.28 -16.52
C PRO A 547 14.54 -23.68 -16.39
N THR A 548 14.33 -24.35 -15.25
CA THR A 548 14.90 -25.66 -14.91
C THR A 548 13.96 -26.83 -15.19
N GLY A 549 12.67 -26.57 -15.43
CA GLY A 549 11.65 -27.60 -15.65
C GLY A 549 11.78 -28.35 -16.99
N PRO A 550 11.10 -29.50 -17.19
CA PRO A 550 11.15 -30.23 -18.47
C PRO A 550 10.59 -29.43 -19.65
N VAL A 551 11.20 -29.51 -20.84
CA VAL A 551 10.78 -28.74 -22.03
C VAL A 551 9.37 -29.07 -22.50
N ALA A 552 9.00 -30.36 -22.55
CA ALA A 552 7.63 -30.78 -22.89
C ALA A 552 6.56 -30.14 -21.98
N ARG A 553 6.86 -29.93 -20.69
CA ARG A 553 5.95 -29.23 -19.76
C ARG A 553 5.83 -27.75 -20.11
N MET A 554 6.93 -27.12 -20.54
CA MET A 554 6.90 -25.72 -20.97
C MET A 554 6.13 -25.55 -22.27
N ALA A 555 6.31 -26.45 -23.25
CA ALA A 555 5.56 -26.47 -24.49
C ALA A 555 4.05 -26.62 -24.22
N PHE A 556 3.66 -27.56 -23.34
CA PHE A 556 2.28 -27.69 -22.88
C PHE A 556 1.73 -26.39 -22.31
N ILE A 557 2.47 -25.74 -21.40
CA ILE A 557 2.06 -24.50 -20.75
C ILE A 557 1.98 -23.33 -21.76
N VAL A 558 2.88 -23.27 -22.75
CA VAL A 558 2.86 -22.27 -23.84
C VAL A 558 1.61 -22.45 -24.69
N ALA A 559 1.31 -23.68 -25.11
CA ALA A 559 0.14 -24.00 -25.93
C ALA A 559 -1.18 -23.80 -25.17
N ASP A 560 -1.29 -24.35 -23.96
CA ASP A 560 -2.51 -24.32 -23.14
C ASP A 560 -2.92 -22.88 -22.77
N CYS A 561 -1.94 -22.03 -22.46
CA CYS A 561 -2.21 -20.63 -22.16
C CYS A 561 -2.26 -19.74 -23.40
N GLY A 562 -2.09 -20.26 -24.63
CA GLY A 562 -2.12 -19.46 -25.86
C GLY A 562 -1.05 -18.36 -25.92
N VAL A 563 0.16 -18.66 -25.46
CA VAL A 563 1.22 -17.65 -25.34
C VAL A 563 1.84 -17.36 -26.69
N ARG A 564 1.88 -16.08 -27.05
CA ARG A 564 2.40 -15.62 -28.34
C ARG A 564 3.74 -14.88 -28.23
N VAL A 565 4.06 -14.36 -27.04
CA VAL A 565 5.30 -13.63 -26.79
C VAL A 565 6.09 -14.26 -25.64
N LEU A 566 7.36 -14.59 -25.90
CA LEU A 566 8.29 -15.14 -24.91
C LEU A 566 9.47 -14.19 -24.71
N ILE A 567 9.76 -13.82 -23.46
CA ILE A 567 10.96 -13.08 -23.10
C ILE A 567 11.99 -14.05 -22.51
N THR A 568 13.16 -14.17 -23.14
CA THR A 568 14.21 -15.14 -22.80
C THR A 568 15.60 -14.58 -23.14
N SER A 569 16.66 -15.29 -22.79
CA SER A 569 18.05 -14.95 -23.14
C SER A 569 18.63 -15.94 -24.15
N GLY A 570 19.62 -15.50 -24.94
CA GLY A 570 20.26 -16.33 -25.98
C GLY A 570 20.95 -17.60 -25.44
N ASN A 571 21.23 -17.67 -24.14
CA ASN A 571 21.75 -18.88 -23.50
C ASN A 571 20.75 -20.05 -23.44
N LYS A 572 19.47 -19.85 -23.79
CA LYS A 572 18.44 -20.91 -23.80
C LYS A 572 18.14 -21.48 -25.19
N GLN A 573 18.94 -21.19 -26.21
CA GLN A 573 18.68 -21.55 -27.61
C GLN A 573 18.23 -23.01 -27.81
N GLY A 574 19.04 -24.00 -27.43
CA GLY A 574 18.70 -25.41 -27.68
C GLY A 574 17.42 -25.89 -26.95
N ARG A 575 17.08 -25.27 -25.81
CA ARG A 575 15.83 -25.56 -25.10
C ARG A 575 14.62 -24.91 -25.77
N LEU A 576 14.83 -23.77 -26.42
CA LEU A 576 13.79 -23.08 -27.19
C LEU A 576 13.50 -23.79 -28.52
N GLU A 577 14.53 -24.28 -29.21
CA GLU A 577 14.38 -25.14 -30.40
C GLU A 577 13.55 -26.39 -30.04
N THR A 578 13.86 -27.03 -28.91
CA THR A 578 13.09 -28.18 -28.41
C THR A 578 11.64 -27.79 -28.05
N LEU A 579 11.42 -26.62 -27.45
CA LEU A 579 10.08 -26.14 -27.09
C LEU A 579 9.20 -25.91 -28.32
N LEU A 580 9.77 -25.34 -29.39
CA LEU A 580 9.06 -25.11 -30.64
C LEU A 580 8.78 -26.44 -31.36
N ALA A 581 9.72 -27.39 -31.35
CA ALA A 581 9.53 -28.74 -31.87
C ALA A 581 8.42 -29.51 -31.14
N ASP A 582 8.27 -29.30 -29.82
CA ASP A 582 7.23 -29.91 -28.98
C ASP A 582 5.85 -29.21 -29.08
N GLY A 583 5.65 -28.36 -30.10
CA GLY A 583 4.35 -27.73 -30.38
C GLY A 583 4.09 -26.41 -29.64
N GLY A 584 5.13 -25.76 -29.12
CA GLY A 584 5.01 -24.39 -28.62
C GLY A 584 4.83 -23.38 -29.76
N GLU A 585 3.65 -22.80 -29.91
CA GLU A 585 3.38 -21.79 -30.93
C GLU A 585 3.71 -20.38 -30.42
N LEU A 586 4.82 -19.79 -30.88
CA LEU A 586 5.22 -18.42 -30.53
C LEU A 586 5.20 -17.51 -31.77
N ASP A 587 4.74 -16.27 -31.62
CA ASP A 587 4.86 -15.25 -32.67
C ASP A 587 6.16 -14.47 -32.55
N THR A 588 6.56 -14.17 -31.31
CA THR A 588 7.68 -13.29 -31.02
C THR A 588 8.49 -13.77 -29.83
N VAL A 589 9.80 -13.75 -29.99
CA VAL A 589 10.76 -13.97 -28.91
C VAL A 589 11.55 -12.69 -28.68
N VAL A 590 11.44 -12.16 -27.46
CA VAL A 590 12.21 -11.03 -27.00
C VAL A 590 13.47 -11.53 -26.31
N VAL A 591 14.63 -11.14 -26.83
CA VAL A 591 15.93 -11.56 -26.32
C VAL A 591 16.50 -10.49 -25.40
N VAL A 592 16.77 -10.86 -24.16
CA VAL A 592 17.48 -10.01 -23.18
C VAL A 592 18.94 -10.45 -23.02
N GLY A 593 19.82 -9.47 -22.81
CA GLY A 593 21.26 -9.66 -22.74
C GLY A 593 21.95 -9.64 -24.11
N ASP A 594 23.29 -9.76 -24.08
CA ASP A 594 24.12 -9.52 -25.27
C ASP A 594 24.28 -10.74 -26.18
N ARG A 595 23.88 -11.93 -25.69
CA ARG A 595 23.99 -13.16 -26.47
C ARG A 595 22.84 -13.22 -27.48
N PRO A 596 23.13 -13.22 -28.80
CA PRO A 596 22.09 -13.35 -29.81
C PRO A 596 21.42 -14.73 -29.73
N LEU A 597 20.20 -14.79 -30.22
CA LEU A 597 19.42 -16.01 -30.38
C LEU A 597 19.17 -16.19 -31.88
N ASP A 598 19.38 -17.40 -32.37
CA ASP A 598 19.09 -17.78 -33.75
C ASP A 598 18.11 -18.95 -33.76
N LEU A 599 17.04 -18.84 -34.55
CA LEU A 599 16.01 -19.87 -34.74
C LEU A 599 15.70 -19.97 -36.24
N ALA A 600 16.76 -20.19 -37.03
CA ALA A 600 16.81 -20.07 -38.49
C ALA A 600 15.70 -20.81 -39.27
N ASP A 601 15.07 -21.83 -38.68
CA ASP A 601 14.03 -22.67 -39.32
C ASP A 601 12.62 -22.45 -38.76
N THR A 602 12.36 -21.29 -38.13
CA THR A 602 11.07 -21.00 -37.47
C THR A 602 10.44 -19.71 -37.98
N SER A 603 9.11 -19.63 -37.97
CA SER A 603 8.37 -18.39 -38.30
C SER A 603 8.37 -17.35 -37.17
N VAL A 604 9.14 -17.61 -36.10
CA VAL A 604 9.14 -16.81 -34.87
C VAL A 604 9.95 -15.53 -35.08
N ARG A 605 9.33 -14.37 -34.81
CA ARG A 605 10.03 -13.08 -34.88
C ARG A 605 10.96 -12.91 -33.68
N ILE A 606 12.26 -12.80 -33.91
CA ILE A 606 13.23 -12.49 -32.85
C ILE A 606 13.45 -10.98 -32.77
N VAL A 607 13.32 -10.41 -31.57
CA VAL A 607 13.58 -8.98 -31.32
C VAL A 607 14.47 -8.84 -30.09
N SER A 608 15.57 -8.11 -30.18
CA SER A 608 16.37 -7.80 -29.00
C SER A 608 15.72 -6.71 -28.15
N ALA A 609 15.98 -6.72 -26.85
CA ALA A 609 15.55 -5.65 -25.95
C ALA A 609 16.05 -4.26 -26.43
N ALA A 610 17.26 -4.20 -27.02
CA ALA A 610 17.81 -2.98 -27.59
C ALA A 610 17.05 -2.51 -28.85
N GLN A 611 16.61 -3.44 -29.71
CA GLN A 611 15.79 -3.12 -30.88
C GLN A 611 14.39 -2.64 -30.49
N LEU A 612 13.78 -3.23 -29.46
CA LEU A 612 12.51 -2.76 -28.89
C LEU A 612 12.62 -1.34 -28.34
N ALA A 613 13.73 -1.02 -27.68
CA ALA A 613 13.99 0.31 -27.15
C ALA A 613 14.07 1.38 -28.27
N GLN A 614 14.55 1.01 -29.46
CA GLN A 614 14.73 1.93 -30.58
C GLN A 614 13.45 2.14 -31.44
N ALA A 615 12.49 1.21 -31.42
CA ALA A 615 11.32 1.22 -32.32
C ALA A 615 10.13 2.11 -31.86
N SER A 616 10.17 2.64 -30.64
CA SER A 616 9.00 3.19 -29.92
C SER A 616 8.70 4.69 -30.19
N GLY A 617 8.78 5.13 -31.45
CA GLY A 617 8.66 6.56 -31.82
C GLY A 617 7.25 7.09 -32.13
N THR A 618 6.17 6.31 -32.01
CA THR A 618 4.81 6.73 -32.42
C THR A 618 3.70 6.25 -31.47
N ALA A 619 2.85 7.19 -31.03
CA ALA A 619 1.72 6.98 -30.11
C ALA A 619 0.62 6.05 -30.70
N PRO A 620 -0.13 5.30 -29.87
CA PRO A 620 -1.11 4.33 -30.38
C PRO A 620 -2.42 4.98 -30.85
N PRO A 621 -3.10 4.43 -31.88
CA PRO A 621 -4.51 4.71 -32.19
C PRO A 621 -5.45 4.01 -31.21
N ARG A 622 -6.66 4.57 -31.04
CA ARG A 622 -7.75 4.06 -30.18
C ARG A 622 -8.44 2.84 -30.82
N HIS A 623 -9.00 1.98 -29.95
CA HIS A 623 -9.99 0.89 -30.19
C HIS A 623 -9.45 -0.56 -30.32
N ALA A 624 -9.89 -1.41 -29.37
CA ALA A 624 -10.67 -2.65 -29.56
C ALA A 624 -10.38 -3.65 -28.41
N LEU A 625 -11.39 -3.93 -27.56
CA LEU A 625 -11.40 -5.06 -26.63
C LEU A 625 -12.86 -5.45 -26.33
N GLU A 626 -13.43 -6.27 -27.22
CA GLU A 626 -14.55 -7.15 -26.93
C GLU A 626 -13.98 -8.58 -26.85
N GLY A 627 -14.34 -9.34 -25.82
CA GLY A 627 -14.01 -10.77 -25.72
C GLY A 627 -12.88 -11.13 -24.76
N ILE A 628 -13.10 -10.97 -23.45
CA ILE A 628 -12.39 -11.76 -22.44
C ILE A 628 -13.41 -12.75 -21.87
N SER A 629 -13.42 -13.98 -22.39
CA SER A 629 -14.18 -15.08 -21.79
C SER A 629 -13.29 -15.82 -20.80
N PRO A 630 -13.77 -16.14 -19.58
CA PRO A 630 -13.01 -16.95 -18.64
C PRO A 630 -12.80 -18.36 -19.21
N ILE A 631 -11.61 -18.92 -19.00
CA ILE A 631 -11.33 -20.34 -19.22
C ILE A 631 -12.22 -21.13 -18.25
N SER A 632 -13.41 -21.47 -18.70
CA SER A 632 -14.34 -22.34 -17.98
C SER A 632 -13.87 -23.78 -18.11
N SER A 633 -14.05 -24.52 -17.03
CA SER A 633 -13.83 -25.94 -16.91
C SER A 633 -14.70 -26.74 -17.91
N THR A 634 -14.19 -27.01 -19.11
CA THR A 634 -14.70 -28.10 -19.94
C THR A 634 -13.71 -29.25 -19.97
N ARG A 635 -13.93 -30.24 -19.10
CA ARG A 635 -13.52 -31.62 -19.37
C ARG A 635 -14.17 -32.04 -20.69
N ARG A 636 -13.45 -31.97 -21.81
CA ARG A 636 -13.72 -32.89 -22.93
C ARG A 636 -13.07 -34.22 -22.57
N ALA A 637 -13.89 -35.18 -22.16
CA ALA A 637 -13.49 -36.57 -22.07
C ALA A 637 -12.92 -37.01 -23.42
N ARG A 638 -11.68 -37.51 -23.44
CA ARG A 638 -11.20 -38.36 -24.53
C ARG A 638 -11.67 -39.79 -24.24
N PRO A 639 -12.38 -40.46 -25.16
CA PRO A 639 -12.76 -41.86 -24.98
C PRO A 639 -11.55 -42.77 -25.24
N GLY A 640 -11.37 -43.76 -24.35
CA GLY A 640 -10.60 -44.96 -24.63
C GLY A 640 -9.10 -44.92 -24.33
N VAL A 641 -8.74 -45.15 -23.06
CA VAL A 641 -7.54 -45.93 -22.70
C VAL A 641 -7.90 -46.74 -21.44
N PRO A 642 -7.81 -48.09 -21.45
CA PRO A 642 -8.12 -48.89 -20.27
C PRO A 642 -7.03 -48.73 -19.21
N ARG A 643 -7.45 -48.57 -17.96
CA ARG A 643 -6.56 -48.55 -16.79
C ARG A 643 -6.06 -49.97 -16.52
N ALA A 644 -4.74 -50.10 -16.37
CA ALA A 644 -4.11 -51.09 -15.50
C ALA A 644 -3.75 -50.40 -14.18
#